data_AF-A0A932JPG3-F1
#
_entry.id   AF-A0A932JPG3-F1
#
_cell.length_a   1.000
_cell.length_b   1.000
_cell.length_c   1.000
_cell.angle_alpha   90.00
_cell.angle_beta   90.00
_cell.angle_gamma   90.00
#
_symmetry.space_group_name_H-M   'P 1'
#
loop_
_entity.id
_entity.type
_entity.pdbx_description
1 polymer ?
#
loop_
_entity_poly.entity_id
_entity_poly.type
_entity_poly.pdbx_seq_one_letter_code
_entity_poly.pdbx_strand_id
1 'polypeptide(L)'
;MGGLILPRVGKGAAQDAEDSLDRFGQPLDYTYLTGLYLAVNAISDAAALIDGPDCVMGKAEHIHGKHDWRSTLLDCVGQHRIMFSGTDVRNAVLSREKAIKEVLLDLKDRKDIGVVLFSAMPMCLLTGTDYEKVTREVVEELGKSVVHVPSNSLRGFLLDGYAETLKALARSIELPKVARKADHVAIVGYFMDRLEQDHHANIEELKRLAGSLSLSVSSVWLAGGTLEQLSRVAEAGTVISLPYAREAARILAERTGARLLELDLPLGHAATRRWLDSVADACGLGPRPRARPEAEMQRVQAGLEAVRPYFEGLRCMLVLDPHMLSAVESFLTELGAVVSSRVSVGRLPEALRAGVDSLREPAILERPTAGRLRREWDRVRVQGVDLVIGNSDVRRMIDGECAVVELGYPSYFWHALAPQPALGFEGALALADRIVQALVKARAAGALPRRNIAVIGLEALGRTDVQRACDLAELHRLLRALGLTPVDSAWRAGTVLSLGRGAARAPRRQGRKGLALVSTEFPIGLARTENWLRRIGEELDCSALVEPLIDQEMRQAAQRLEWAIPFLFLNKTIAVRGGSRVARELKGLIEEVGASVHAGKAADADLGPVWPAQRPETLARPWVGFRGALCLLDELANAMTETMVAPLGGDPVSAE
;
A
#
# COMPACT_ATOMS: atom_id res chain seq x y z
N MET A 1 -6.61 65.88 -9.88
CA MET A 1 -6.64 64.51 -9.34
C MET A 1 -7.46 63.65 -10.28
N GLY A 2 -6.82 63.04 -11.29
CA GLY A 2 -7.49 62.12 -12.20
C GLY A 2 -7.44 60.71 -11.62
N GLY A 3 -8.59 60.21 -11.17
CA GLY A 3 -8.73 58.83 -10.73
C GLY A 3 -8.64 57.90 -11.94
N LEU A 4 -7.64 57.01 -11.95
CA LEU A 4 -7.58 55.90 -12.89
C LEU A 4 -8.76 54.97 -12.61
N ILE A 5 -9.75 54.98 -13.51
CA ILE A 5 -10.76 53.93 -13.59
C ILE A 5 -10.08 52.73 -14.25
N LEU A 6 -9.70 51.72 -13.46
CA LEU A 6 -9.29 50.43 -14.00
C LEU A 6 -10.50 49.79 -14.70
N PRO A 7 -10.35 49.29 -15.95
CA PRO A 7 -11.44 48.65 -16.64
C PRO A 7 -11.83 47.36 -15.89
N ARG A 8 -13.14 47.18 -15.65
CA ARG A 8 -13.69 45.91 -15.17
C ARG A 8 -13.41 44.85 -16.25
N VAL A 9 -12.40 44.02 -16.03
CA VAL A 9 -12.15 42.82 -16.82
C VAL A 9 -13.38 41.91 -16.64
N GLY A 10 -14.07 41.60 -17.75
CA GLY A 10 -15.18 40.66 -17.72
C GLY A 10 -14.69 39.29 -17.25
N LYS A 11 -15.52 38.54 -16.50
CA LYS A 11 -15.16 37.24 -15.92
C LYS A 11 -14.48 36.28 -16.92
N GLY A 12 -14.85 36.32 -18.20
CA GLY A 12 -14.22 35.51 -19.25
C GLY A 12 -12.75 35.88 -19.55
N ALA A 13 -12.41 37.17 -19.62
CA ALA A 13 -11.04 37.60 -19.93
C ALA A 13 -10.06 37.39 -18.75
N ALA A 14 -10.57 37.39 -17.52
CA ALA A 14 -9.79 37.00 -16.34
C ALA A 14 -9.53 35.48 -16.32
N GLN A 15 -10.54 34.68 -16.69
CA GLN A 15 -10.42 33.22 -16.82
C GLN A 15 -9.40 32.84 -17.89
N ASP A 16 -9.45 33.47 -19.07
CA ASP A 16 -8.50 33.23 -20.16
C ASP A 16 -7.05 33.62 -19.79
N ALA A 17 -6.90 34.70 -19.01
CA ALA A 17 -5.60 35.12 -18.50
C ALA A 17 -5.05 34.15 -17.45
N GLU A 18 -5.88 33.66 -16.53
CA GLU A 18 -5.50 32.63 -15.55
C GLU A 18 -5.16 31.29 -16.22
N ASP A 19 -5.94 30.86 -17.22
CA ASP A 19 -5.66 29.66 -18.01
C ASP A 19 -4.33 29.79 -18.78
N SER A 20 -3.98 31.01 -19.21
CA SER A 20 -2.68 31.30 -19.85
C SER A 20 -1.50 31.25 -18.88
N LEU A 21 -1.73 31.50 -17.58
CA LEU A 21 -0.72 31.49 -16.52
C LEU A 21 -0.54 30.10 -15.93
N ASP A 22 -1.59 29.27 -15.92
CA ASP A 22 -1.54 27.88 -15.45
C ASP A 22 -0.46 27.03 -16.14
N ARG A 23 -0.13 27.32 -17.41
CA ARG A 23 0.95 26.61 -18.13
C ARG A 23 2.34 26.82 -17.50
N PHE A 24 2.49 27.85 -16.66
CA PHE A 24 3.72 28.14 -15.90
C PHE A 24 3.65 27.62 -14.46
N GLY A 25 2.50 27.13 -14.00
CA GLY A 25 2.37 26.56 -12.67
C GLY A 25 3.05 25.19 -12.58
N GLN A 26 3.50 24.82 -11.38
CA GLN A 26 4.09 23.52 -11.13
C GLN A 26 2.99 22.43 -11.18
N PRO A 27 3.13 21.39 -12.04
CA PRO A 27 2.22 20.25 -12.02
C PRO A 27 2.27 19.52 -10.68
N LEU A 28 1.19 18.82 -10.33
CA LEU A 28 1.09 17.97 -9.13
C LEU A 28 1.93 16.68 -9.21
N ASP A 29 2.80 16.56 -10.22
CA ASP A 29 3.66 15.41 -10.43
C ASP A 29 4.95 15.55 -9.60
N TYR A 30 5.52 14.41 -9.21
CA TYR A 30 6.71 14.38 -8.37
C TYR A 30 8.00 14.27 -9.20
N THR A 31 9.12 14.64 -8.60
CA THR A 31 10.39 14.68 -9.32
C THR A 31 10.89 13.29 -9.71
N TYR A 32 11.59 13.19 -10.84
CA TYR A 32 12.28 11.98 -11.28
C TYR A 32 13.08 11.27 -10.17
N LEU A 33 13.83 12.05 -9.39
CA LEU A 33 14.67 11.51 -8.33
C LEU A 33 13.87 10.82 -7.22
N THR A 34 12.64 11.28 -6.95
CA THR A 34 11.72 10.60 -6.03
C THR A 34 11.43 9.17 -6.51
N GLY A 35 11.30 8.96 -7.82
CA GLY A 35 11.08 7.63 -8.40
C GLY A 35 12.26 6.69 -8.16
N LEU A 36 13.48 7.20 -8.28
CA LEU A 36 14.70 6.48 -7.90
C LEU A 36 14.68 6.13 -6.41
N TYR A 37 14.28 7.05 -5.54
CA TYR A 37 14.25 6.81 -4.09
C TYR A 37 13.23 5.74 -3.69
N LEU A 38 12.04 5.76 -4.31
CA LEU A 38 11.05 4.69 -4.11
C LEU A 38 11.61 3.35 -4.59
N ALA A 39 12.36 3.34 -5.70
CA ALA A 39 13.01 2.13 -6.18
C ALA A 39 14.10 1.61 -5.22
N VAL A 40 14.91 2.51 -4.63
CA VAL A 40 15.87 2.17 -3.56
C VAL A 40 15.13 1.59 -2.35
N ASN A 41 14.06 2.25 -1.91
CA ASN A 41 13.26 1.81 -0.76
C ASN A 41 12.72 0.38 -0.98
N ALA A 42 12.30 0.07 -2.20
CA ALA A 42 11.77 -1.23 -2.61
C ALA A 42 12.84 -2.34 -2.83
N ILE A 43 14.12 -2.07 -2.58
CA ILE A 43 15.21 -3.05 -2.61
C ILE A 43 15.94 -2.96 -1.27
N SER A 44 15.78 -3.93 -0.37
CA SER A 44 16.20 -3.80 1.04
C SER A 44 17.69 -3.55 1.25
N ASP A 45 18.54 -4.01 0.32
CA ASP A 45 20.00 -3.90 0.36
C ASP A 45 20.56 -2.91 -0.69
N ALA A 46 19.73 -2.01 -1.22
CA ALA A 46 20.20 -0.95 -2.11
C ALA A 46 20.61 0.31 -1.33
N ALA A 47 21.64 1.02 -1.78
CA ALA A 47 21.86 2.41 -1.41
C ALA A 47 21.79 3.29 -2.66
N ALA A 48 21.58 4.59 -2.50
CA ALA A 48 21.76 5.55 -3.57
C ALA A 48 22.75 6.64 -3.18
N LEU A 49 23.66 6.94 -4.11
CA LEU A 49 24.47 8.14 -4.07
C LEU A 49 23.97 9.11 -5.14
N ILE A 50 23.66 10.33 -4.75
CA ILE A 50 23.28 11.39 -5.68
C ILE A 50 24.37 12.46 -5.70
N ASP A 51 24.97 12.71 -6.86
CA ASP A 51 25.85 13.87 -7.02
C ASP A 51 25.02 15.16 -6.88
N GLY A 52 25.20 15.85 -5.75
CA GLY A 52 24.35 16.97 -5.36
C GLY A 52 24.63 17.50 -3.95
N PRO A 53 23.98 18.62 -3.58
CA PRO A 53 24.00 19.19 -2.23
C PRO A 53 23.26 18.33 -1.20
N ASP A 54 23.32 18.75 0.06
CA ASP A 54 22.66 18.12 1.21
C ASP A 54 21.14 17.98 1.09
N CYS A 55 20.47 18.85 0.33
CA CYS A 55 19.01 18.80 0.13
C CYS A 55 18.51 17.51 -0.55
N VAL A 56 19.43 16.70 -1.12
CA VAL A 56 19.20 15.30 -1.52
C VAL A 56 18.57 14.49 -0.38
N MET A 57 18.98 14.73 0.87
CA MET A 57 18.47 14.05 2.07
C MET A 57 17.04 14.46 2.40
N GLY A 58 16.71 15.76 2.35
CA GLY A 58 15.35 16.25 2.63
C GLY A 58 14.28 15.67 1.71
N LYS A 59 14.66 15.24 0.49
CA LYS A 59 13.75 14.51 -0.41
C LYS A 59 13.40 13.12 0.11
N ALA A 60 14.32 12.44 0.80
CA ALA A 60 14.07 11.13 1.40
C ALA A 60 13.07 11.21 2.57
N GLU A 61 13.04 12.33 3.31
CA GLU A 61 12.08 12.59 4.39
C GLU A 61 10.62 12.72 3.92
N HIS A 62 10.39 12.96 2.63
CA HIS A 62 9.03 12.91 2.06
C HIS A 62 8.50 11.48 2.00
N ILE A 63 9.41 10.50 1.89
CA ILE A 63 9.10 9.08 1.88
C ILE A 63 9.15 8.56 3.31
N HIS A 64 10.32 8.68 3.94
CA HIS A 64 10.62 8.13 5.26
C HIS A 64 9.82 8.80 6.37
N GLY A 65 9.03 8.01 7.09
CA GLY A 65 8.25 8.46 8.25
C GLY A 65 7.00 9.27 7.91
N LYS A 66 6.78 9.65 6.64
CA LYS A 66 5.56 10.33 6.17
C LYS A 66 4.75 9.46 5.25
N HIS A 67 5.29 9.13 4.07
CA HIS A 67 4.58 8.28 3.12
C HIS A 67 4.64 6.79 3.52
N ASP A 68 5.79 6.39 4.04
CA ASP A 68 6.12 5.01 4.40
C ASP A 68 6.71 4.97 5.80
N TRP A 69 5.93 4.47 6.75
CA TRP A 69 6.38 4.27 8.14
C TRP A 69 7.39 3.15 8.30
N ARG A 70 7.56 2.29 7.28
CA ARG A 70 8.51 1.17 7.30
C ARG A 70 9.72 1.42 6.41
N SER A 71 9.86 2.63 5.86
CA SER A 71 11.00 2.99 5.04
C SER A 71 12.30 2.90 5.84
N THR A 72 13.34 2.37 5.21
CA THR A 72 14.70 2.29 5.78
C THR A 72 15.69 3.23 5.08
N LEU A 73 15.18 4.19 4.30
CA LEU A 73 16.03 5.13 3.54
C LEU A 73 16.91 5.99 4.45
N LEU A 74 16.39 6.38 5.61
CA LEU A 74 17.07 7.17 6.63
C LEU A 74 17.18 6.37 7.93
N ASP A 75 18.23 6.65 8.70
CA ASP A 75 18.58 5.92 9.91
C ASP A 75 19.11 6.89 10.98
N CYS A 76 18.74 6.70 12.24
CA CYS A 76 19.04 7.63 13.33
C CYS A 76 20.50 7.59 13.81
N VAL A 77 21.25 6.53 13.50
CA VAL A 77 22.70 6.44 13.77
C VAL A 77 23.54 6.94 12.59
N GLY A 78 22.90 7.56 11.59
CA GLY A 78 23.56 8.17 10.44
C GLY A 78 23.91 7.17 9.33
N GLN A 79 23.48 5.91 9.43
CA GLN A 79 23.74 4.87 8.43
C GLN A 79 22.73 4.89 7.27
N HIS A 80 22.45 6.09 6.75
CA HIS A 80 21.47 6.31 5.69
C HIS A 80 21.76 5.47 4.44
N ARG A 81 20.69 5.12 3.73
CA ARG A 81 20.75 4.46 2.41
C ARG A 81 20.66 5.47 1.26
N ILE A 82 20.33 6.73 1.55
CA ILE A 82 20.46 7.85 0.63
C ILE A 82 21.67 8.68 1.05
N MET A 83 22.55 8.97 0.10
CA MET A 83 23.79 9.74 0.29
C MET A 83 23.95 10.77 -0.81
N PHE A 84 24.83 11.74 -0.57
CA PHE A 84 25.11 12.81 -1.50
C PHE A 84 26.61 13.12 -1.56
N SER A 85 27.06 13.70 -2.68
CA SER A 85 28.48 14.04 -2.88
C SER A 85 28.96 15.29 -2.13
N GLY A 86 28.06 16.03 -1.49
CA GLY A 86 28.37 17.30 -0.81
C GLY A 86 28.65 18.43 -1.78
N THR A 87 27.95 18.47 -2.93
CA THR A 87 28.14 19.55 -3.90
C THR A 87 27.66 20.88 -3.34
N ASP A 88 28.47 21.91 -3.45
CA ASP A 88 28.14 23.29 -3.09
C ASP A 88 28.60 24.26 -4.18
N VAL A 89 28.35 25.56 -3.98
CA VAL A 89 28.71 26.60 -4.97
C VAL A 89 30.22 26.66 -5.25
N ARG A 90 31.06 26.23 -4.31
CA ARG A 90 32.53 26.30 -4.39
C ARG A 90 33.09 25.13 -5.21
N ASN A 91 32.52 23.93 -5.09
CA ASN A 91 33.00 22.73 -5.76
C ASN A 91 32.19 22.34 -7.01
N ALA A 92 31.03 22.97 -7.26
CA ALA A 92 30.21 22.70 -8.45
C ALA A 92 30.95 23.00 -9.77
N VAL A 93 31.87 23.97 -9.79
CA VAL A 93 32.66 24.33 -10.98
C VAL A 93 33.91 23.45 -11.18
N LEU A 94 34.25 22.62 -10.19
CA LEU A 94 35.41 21.74 -10.23
C LEU A 94 35.02 20.32 -10.63
N SER A 95 36.01 19.50 -11.01
CA SER A 95 35.79 18.06 -11.16
C SER A 95 35.45 17.44 -9.80
N ARG A 96 34.32 16.74 -9.73
CA ARG A 96 33.83 16.08 -8.52
C ARG A 96 34.08 14.57 -8.51
N GLU A 97 34.74 14.02 -9.53
CA GLU A 97 34.98 12.57 -9.66
C GLU A 97 35.64 11.97 -8.41
N LYS A 98 36.64 12.66 -7.85
CA LYS A 98 37.34 12.21 -6.64
C LYS A 98 36.43 12.18 -5.42
N ALA A 99 35.68 13.25 -5.15
CA ALA A 99 34.78 13.33 -4.01
C ALA A 99 33.66 12.28 -4.10
N ILE A 100 33.12 12.06 -5.30
CA ILE A 100 32.12 11.02 -5.55
C ILE A 100 32.70 9.64 -5.24
N LYS A 101 33.92 9.34 -5.69
CA LYS A 101 34.58 8.05 -5.41
C LYS A 101 34.82 7.85 -3.93
N GLU A 102 35.27 8.86 -3.20
CA GLU A 102 35.49 8.78 -1.75
C GLU A 102 34.20 8.38 -1.03
N VAL A 103 33.07 9.03 -1.32
CA VAL A 103 31.77 8.67 -0.73
C VAL A 103 31.32 7.25 -1.12
N LEU A 104 31.57 6.82 -2.36
CA LEU A 104 31.27 5.44 -2.78
C LEU A 104 32.12 4.42 -2.01
N LEU A 105 33.40 4.70 -1.80
CA LEU A 105 34.33 3.80 -1.11
C LEU A 105 34.04 3.69 0.39
N ASP A 106 33.42 4.69 1.00
CA ASP A 106 32.92 4.61 2.40
C ASP A 106 31.87 3.49 2.58
N LEU A 107 31.24 3.03 1.50
CA LEU A 107 30.28 1.92 1.53
C LEU A 107 30.94 0.55 1.51
N LYS A 108 32.25 0.44 1.34
CA LYS A 108 32.95 -0.85 1.18
C LYS A 108 32.67 -1.81 2.33
N ASP A 109 32.70 -1.30 3.56
CA ASP A 109 32.51 -2.11 4.77
C ASP A 109 31.03 -2.32 5.16
N ARG A 110 30.09 -1.65 4.47
CA ARG A 110 28.64 -1.78 4.71
C ARG A 110 28.12 -3.10 4.14
N LYS A 111 28.05 -4.13 4.98
CA LYS A 111 27.58 -5.49 4.58
C LYS A 111 26.10 -5.58 4.27
N ASP A 112 25.31 -4.62 4.77
CA ASP A 112 23.88 -4.49 4.53
C ASP A 112 23.56 -3.95 3.12
N ILE A 113 24.55 -3.42 2.40
CA ILE A 113 24.38 -2.89 1.04
C ILE A 113 24.93 -3.87 0.00
N GLY A 114 24.05 -4.40 -0.85
CA GLY A 114 24.38 -5.25 -2.00
C GLY A 114 24.55 -4.50 -3.32
N VAL A 115 23.87 -3.36 -3.49
CA VAL A 115 23.94 -2.53 -4.71
C VAL A 115 23.94 -1.04 -4.40
N VAL A 116 24.69 -0.25 -5.17
CA VAL A 116 24.65 1.21 -5.11
C VAL A 116 24.08 1.76 -6.42
N LEU A 117 22.97 2.50 -6.33
CA LEU A 117 22.35 3.23 -7.42
C LEU A 117 22.93 4.64 -7.47
N PHE A 118 23.65 4.96 -8.54
CA PHE A 118 24.34 6.24 -8.66
C PHE A 118 23.65 7.15 -9.66
N SER A 119 23.29 8.36 -9.26
CA SER A 119 22.70 9.37 -10.14
C SER A 119 23.15 10.78 -9.73
N ALA A 120 22.56 11.81 -10.33
CA ALA A 120 22.96 13.20 -10.12
C ALA A 120 21.77 14.16 -10.15
N MET A 121 21.88 15.28 -9.43
CA MET A 121 20.96 16.40 -9.59
C MET A 121 21.22 17.14 -10.92
N PRO A 122 20.19 17.79 -11.52
CA PRO A 122 20.33 18.52 -12.78
C PRO A 122 21.52 19.48 -12.84
N MET A 123 21.74 20.24 -11.77
CA MET A 123 22.84 21.21 -11.70
C MET A 123 24.21 20.54 -11.83
N CYS A 124 24.38 19.34 -11.27
CA CYS A 124 25.61 18.58 -11.32
C CYS A 124 25.81 17.92 -12.69
N LEU A 125 24.73 17.40 -13.28
CA LEU A 125 24.75 16.83 -14.62
C LEU A 125 25.23 17.85 -15.66
N LEU A 126 24.80 19.11 -15.54
CA LEU A 126 25.16 20.19 -16.48
C LEU A 126 26.67 20.53 -16.47
N THR A 127 27.40 20.18 -15.41
CA THR A 127 28.85 20.44 -15.34
C THR A 127 29.68 19.38 -16.06
N GLY A 128 29.04 18.38 -16.69
CA GLY A 128 29.71 17.45 -17.60
C GLY A 128 30.55 16.36 -16.93
N THR A 129 30.23 15.96 -15.70
CA THR A 129 30.90 14.82 -15.04
C THR A 129 30.54 13.50 -15.73
N ASP A 130 31.55 12.68 -16.04
CA ASP A 130 31.35 11.36 -16.64
C ASP A 130 31.04 10.31 -15.56
N TYR A 131 29.77 10.20 -15.21
CA TYR A 131 29.29 9.29 -14.16
C TYR A 131 29.47 7.81 -14.51
N GLU A 132 29.44 7.44 -15.78
CA GLU A 132 29.66 6.05 -16.20
C GLU A 132 31.12 5.65 -16.03
N LYS A 133 32.06 6.55 -16.36
CA LYS A 133 33.48 6.34 -16.10
C LYS A 133 33.75 6.17 -14.61
N VAL A 134 33.22 7.06 -13.76
CA VAL A 134 33.36 6.96 -12.30
C VAL A 134 32.84 5.62 -11.78
N THR A 135 31.68 5.19 -12.27
CA THR A 135 31.08 3.89 -11.93
C THR A 135 32.01 2.73 -12.30
N ARG A 136 32.56 2.72 -13.52
CA ARG A 136 33.48 1.63 -13.95
C ARG A 136 34.75 1.57 -13.10
N GLU A 137 35.30 2.73 -12.73
CA GLU A 137 36.56 2.81 -11.98
C GLU A 137 36.40 2.38 -10.51
N VAL A 138 35.22 2.58 -9.91
CA VAL A 138 35.01 2.32 -8.47
C VAL A 138 34.49 0.91 -8.18
N VAL A 139 33.81 0.24 -9.12
CA VAL A 139 33.20 -1.09 -8.90
C VAL A 139 34.22 -2.12 -8.42
N GLU A 140 35.39 -2.18 -9.04
CA GLU A 140 36.45 -3.14 -8.66
C GLU A 140 36.99 -2.88 -7.24
N GLU A 141 37.20 -1.61 -6.89
CA GLU A 141 37.74 -1.21 -5.59
C GLU A 141 36.71 -1.35 -4.46
N LEU A 142 35.44 -1.06 -4.76
CA LEU A 142 34.32 -1.17 -3.84
C LEU A 142 33.94 -2.63 -3.55
N GLY A 143 34.09 -3.52 -4.55
CA GLY A 143 33.69 -4.92 -4.44
C GLY A 143 32.18 -5.12 -4.34
N LYS A 144 31.38 -4.15 -4.78
CA LYS A 144 29.91 -4.17 -4.81
C LYS A 144 29.41 -3.71 -6.18
N SER A 145 28.20 -4.12 -6.56
CA SER A 145 27.57 -3.63 -7.79
C SER A 145 27.25 -2.15 -7.68
N VAL A 146 27.73 -1.34 -8.63
CA VAL A 146 27.34 0.06 -8.78
C VAL A 146 26.63 0.21 -10.11
N VAL A 147 25.41 0.74 -10.08
CA VAL A 147 24.56 0.92 -11.26
C VAL A 147 24.32 2.41 -11.45
N HIS A 148 24.87 2.96 -12.52
CA HIS A 148 24.54 4.32 -12.93
C HIS A 148 23.10 4.38 -13.46
N VAL A 149 22.27 5.20 -12.83
CA VAL A 149 20.91 5.53 -13.26
C VAL A 149 20.95 6.91 -13.92
N PRO A 150 20.77 7.02 -15.24
CA PRO A 150 20.90 8.28 -15.96
C PRO A 150 19.99 9.36 -15.38
N SER A 151 20.57 10.51 -15.01
CA SER A 151 19.77 11.62 -14.50
C SER A 151 18.93 12.26 -15.62
N ASN A 152 17.61 12.14 -15.50
CA ASN A 152 16.65 12.74 -16.42
C ASN A 152 15.69 13.70 -15.73
N SER A 153 16.08 14.26 -14.57
CA SER A 153 15.21 15.10 -13.73
C SER A 153 14.73 16.41 -14.40
N LEU A 154 15.34 16.83 -15.51
CA LEU A 154 14.86 17.98 -16.31
C LEU A 154 13.69 17.62 -17.24
N ARG A 155 13.49 16.34 -17.57
CA ARG A 155 12.50 15.88 -18.56
C ARG A 155 11.50 14.87 -18.01
N GLY A 156 11.94 14.05 -17.06
CA GLY A 156 11.17 12.98 -16.45
C GLY A 156 10.62 13.35 -15.08
N PHE A 157 9.65 12.54 -14.66
CA PHE A 157 8.92 12.66 -13.39
C PHE A 157 9.01 11.35 -12.60
N LEU A 158 8.23 11.24 -11.53
CA LEU A 158 8.23 10.13 -10.59
C LEU A 158 8.28 8.75 -11.26
N LEU A 159 7.31 8.47 -12.13
CA LEU A 159 7.21 7.16 -12.78
C LEU A 159 8.34 6.91 -13.79
N ASP A 160 8.83 7.96 -14.45
CA ASP A 160 9.98 7.86 -15.36
C ASP A 160 11.25 7.49 -14.59
N GLY A 161 11.45 8.07 -13.40
CA GLY A 161 12.57 7.76 -12.51
C GLY A 161 12.54 6.33 -11.98
N TYR A 162 11.36 5.87 -11.59
CA TYR A 162 11.14 4.49 -11.18
C TYR A 162 11.45 3.52 -12.33
N ALA A 163 10.83 3.74 -13.49
CA ALA A 163 11.00 2.88 -14.67
C ALA A 163 12.45 2.86 -15.19
N GLU A 164 13.14 4.00 -15.22
CA GLU A 164 14.54 4.08 -15.65
C GLU A 164 15.48 3.39 -14.65
N THR A 165 15.16 3.43 -13.35
CA THR A 165 15.90 2.66 -12.33
C THR A 165 15.76 1.16 -12.56
N LEU A 166 14.52 0.67 -12.79
CA LEU A 166 14.31 -0.74 -13.14
C LEU A 166 15.05 -1.13 -14.42
N LYS A 167 15.04 -0.26 -15.43
CA LYS A 167 15.73 -0.49 -16.71
C LYS A 167 17.25 -0.53 -16.54
N ALA A 168 17.83 0.37 -15.75
CA ALA A 168 19.26 0.36 -15.45
C ALA A 168 19.65 -0.92 -14.70
N LEU A 169 18.87 -1.32 -13.68
CA LEU A 169 19.06 -2.59 -12.98
C LEU A 169 18.92 -3.80 -13.91
N ALA A 170 17.88 -3.84 -14.76
CA ALA A 170 17.64 -4.92 -15.71
C ALA A 170 18.78 -5.10 -16.71
N ARG A 171 19.54 -4.04 -17.02
CA ARG A 171 20.73 -4.12 -17.87
C ARG A 171 21.96 -4.60 -17.11
N SER A 172 22.15 -4.12 -15.88
CA SER A 172 23.41 -4.23 -15.16
C SER A 172 23.48 -5.37 -14.16
N ILE A 173 22.34 -5.86 -13.65
CA ILE A 173 22.33 -6.92 -12.64
C ILE A 173 22.97 -8.20 -13.17
N GLU A 174 23.79 -8.85 -12.35
CA GLU A 174 24.31 -10.18 -12.63
C GLU A 174 23.21 -11.22 -12.51
N LEU A 175 23.04 -12.03 -13.56
CA LEU A 175 22.05 -13.09 -13.59
C LEU A 175 22.75 -14.44 -13.46
N PRO A 176 22.34 -15.30 -12.51
CA PRO A 176 22.96 -16.61 -12.35
C PRO A 176 22.71 -17.47 -13.60
N LYS A 177 23.70 -18.30 -13.96
CA LYS A 177 23.56 -19.27 -15.06
C LYS A 177 22.78 -20.50 -14.59
N VAL A 178 21.46 -20.38 -14.57
CA VAL A 178 20.53 -21.43 -14.14
C VAL A 178 19.59 -21.84 -15.27
N ALA A 179 19.13 -23.09 -15.23
CA ALA A 179 18.11 -23.56 -16.16
C ALA A 179 16.76 -22.92 -15.80
N ARG A 180 16.08 -22.39 -16.83
CA ARG A 180 14.71 -21.89 -16.69
C ARG A 180 13.75 -23.03 -16.41
N LYS A 181 12.74 -22.76 -15.57
CA LYS A 181 11.70 -23.73 -15.20
C LYS A 181 10.37 -23.27 -15.79
N ALA A 182 9.71 -24.14 -16.56
CA ALA A 182 8.49 -23.80 -17.27
C ALA A 182 7.31 -23.44 -16.34
N ASP A 183 7.30 -23.98 -15.13
CA ASP A 183 6.33 -23.73 -14.07
C ASP A 183 6.70 -22.54 -13.16
N HIS A 184 7.81 -21.85 -13.45
CA HIS A 184 8.23 -20.66 -12.72
C HIS A 184 7.94 -19.38 -13.51
N VAL A 185 7.38 -18.40 -12.82
CA VAL A 185 7.13 -17.06 -13.36
C VAL A 185 7.87 -16.01 -12.54
N ALA A 186 8.25 -14.91 -13.19
CA ALA A 186 8.70 -13.71 -12.51
C ALA A 186 7.74 -12.56 -12.81
N ILE A 187 7.58 -11.63 -11.88
CA ILE A 187 6.72 -10.46 -12.03
C ILE A 187 7.59 -9.21 -12.01
N VAL A 188 7.49 -8.38 -13.05
CA VAL A 188 8.30 -7.18 -13.22
C VAL A 188 7.39 -5.99 -13.53
N GLY A 189 7.68 -4.82 -12.97
CA GLY A 189 6.91 -3.60 -13.21
C GLY A 189 5.70 -3.40 -12.29
N TYR A 190 5.73 -3.99 -11.09
CA TYR A 190 4.90 -3.55 -9.97
C TYR A 190 5.43 -2.22 -9.43
N PHE A 191 4.55 -1.29 -9.04
CA PHE A 191 4.95 -0.05 -8.39
C PHE A 191 4.82 -0.19 -6.88
N MET A 192 5.95 -0.40 -6.21
CA MET A 192 6.05 -0.40 -4.76
C MET A 192 6.58 0.95 -4.29
N ASP A 193 5.67 1.83 -3.89
CA ASP A 193 6.00 3.16 -3.34
C ASP A 193 6.26 3.11 -1.83
N ARG A 194 5.74 2.10 -1.12
CA ARG A 194 6.01 1.91 0.32
C ARG A 194 6.14 0.46 0.77
N LEU A 195 6.75 0.26 1.93
CA LEU A 195 6.99 -1.03 2.59
C LEU A 195 5.88 -1.42 3.59
N GLU A 196 4.70 -0.80 3.49
CA GLU A 196 3.55 -1.09 4.35
C GLU A 196 2.74 -2.32 3.90
N GLN A 197 1.74 -2.72 4.70
CA GLN A 197 1.04 -3.98 4.50
C GLN A 197 0.08 -3.99 3.32
N ASP A 198 -0.31 -2.84 2.78
CA ASP A 198 -1.08 -2.76 1.55
C ASP A 198 -0.25 -3.21 0.34
N HIS A 199 0.98 -2.70 0.20
CA HIS A 199 1.87 -3.14 -0.87
C HIS A 199 2.40 -4.56 -0.67
N HIS A 200 2.74 -4.96 0.56
CA HIS A 200 3.10 -6.35 0.83
C HIS A 200 1.95 -7.31 0.53
N ALA A 201 0.71 -6.94 0.88
CA ALA A 201 -0.45 -7.76 0.57
C ALA A 201 -0.72 -7.84 -0.94
N ASN A 202 -0.47 -6.77 -1.71
CA ASN A 202 -0.51 -6.84 -3.18
C ASN A 202 0.49 -7.85 -3.74
N ILE A 203 1.73 -7.86 -3.23
CA ILE A 203 2.75 -8.84 -3.67
C ILE A 203 2.32 -10.27 -3.33
N GLU A 204 1.85 -10.51 -2.11
CA GLU A 204 1.40 -11.83 -1.69
C GLU A 204 0.16 -12.29 -2.47
N GLU A 205 -0.75 -11.37 -2.80
CA GLU A 205 -1.90 -11.66 -3.65
C GLU A 205 -1.48 -12.04 -5.07
N LEU A 206 -0.55 -11.31 -5.69
CA LEU A 206 0.00 -11.66 -7.00
C LEU A 206 0.64 -13.06 -7.00
N LYS A 207 1.41 -13.38 -5.94
CA LYS A 207 1.97 -14.74 -5.77
C LYS A 207 0.89 -15.79 -5.59
N ARG A 208 -0.16 -15.48 -4.82
CA ARG A 208 -1.28 -16.40 -4.57
C ARG A 208 -2.09 -16.66 -5.85
N LEU A 209 -2.32 -15.63 -6.67
CA LEU A 209 -2.97 -15.76 -7.98
C LEU A 209 -2.16 -16.68 -8.90
N ALA A 210 -0.84 -16.47 -9.04
CA ALA A 210 0.02 -17.37 -9.80
C ALA A 210 0.01 -18.81 -9.22
N GLY A 211 0.09 -18.95 -7.90
CA GLY A 211 0.02 -20.23 -7.20
C GLY A 211 -1.31 -20.96 -7.41
N SER A 212 -2.42 -20.25 -7.64
CA SER A 212 -3.71 -20.85 -7.98
C SER A 212 -3.69 -21.61 -9.32
N LEU A 213 -2.76 -21.24 -10.22
CA LEU A 213 -2.47 -21.90 -11.48
C LEU A 213 -1.38 -22.98 -11.35
N SER A 214 -0.95 -23.29 -10.11
CA SER A 214 0.20 -24.16 -9.81
C SER A 214 1.53 -23.64 -10.38
N LEU A 215 1.66 -22.31 -10.51
CA LEU A 215 2.92 -21.66 -10.89
C LEU A 215 3.66 -21.20 -9.64
N SER A 216 4.98 -21.29 -9.67
CA SER A 216 5.85 -20.77 -8.62
C SER A 216 6.41 -19.40 -9.02
N VAL A 217 6.30 -18.40 -8.15
CA VAL A 217 6.89 -17.09 -8.41
C VAL A 217 8.35 -17.10 -7.97
N SER A 218 9.29 -17.02 -8.92
CA SER A 218 10.73 -17.03 -8.60
C SER A 218 11.22 -15.69 -8.07
N SER A 219 10.69 -14.60 -8.62
CA SER A 219 11.06 -13.23 -8.27
C SER A 219 9.91 -12.27 -8.54
N VAL A 220 9.75 -11.28 -7.66
CA VAL A 220 8.93 -10.09 -7.93
C VAL A 220 9.86 -8.89 -7.83
N TRP A 221 10.02 -8.16 -8.93
CA TRP A 221 10.94 -7.05 -8.99
C TRP A 221 10.44 -5.86 -8.19
N LEU A 222 11.34 -5.33 -7.33
CA LEU A 222 11.09 -4.21 -6.42
C LEU A 222 9.91 -4.47 -5.48
N ALA A 223 9.99 -5.61 -4.79
CA ALA A 223 9.01 -6.08 -3.82
C ALA A 223 9.48 -5.99 -2.36
N GLY A 224 10.42 -5.10 -2.05
CA GLY A 224 11.02 -4.93 -0.72
C GLY A 224 12.08 -5.97 -0.37
N GLY A 225 12.57 -6.69 -1.37
CA GLY A 225 13.56 -7.77 -1.24
C GLY A 225 14.99 -7.36 -1.58
N THR A 226 15.93 -8.30 -1.54
CA THR A 226 17.35 -8.05 -1.86
C THR A 226 17.64 -8.09 -3.35
N LEU A 227 18.79 -7.56 -3.77
CA LEU A 227 19.30 -7.69 -5.15
C LEU A 227 19.40 -9.17 -5.57
N GLU A 228 19.84 -10.05 -4.67
CA GLU A 228 19.91 -11.49 -4.92
C GLU A 228 18.54 -12.06 -5.31
N GLN A 229 17.47 -11.66 -4.62
CA GLN A 229 16.11 -12.08 -4.94
C GLN A 229 15.63 -11.55 -6.30
N LEU A 230 16.09 -10.38 -6.74
CA LEU A 230 15.82 -9.87 -8.09
C LEU A 230 16.47 -10.75 -9.16
N SER A 231 17.70 -11.23 -8.92
CA SER A 231 18.47 -12.06 -9.86
C SER A 231 17.80 -13.41 -10.18
N ARG A 232 16.94 -13.91 -9.27
CA ARG A 232 16.14 -15.14 -9.44
C ARG A 232 15.11 -15.06 -10.56
N VAL A 233 14.94 -13.90 -11.20
CA VAL A 233 14.25 -13.78 -12.50
C VAL A 233 14.83 -14.73 -13.54
N ALA A 234 16.12 -15.06 -13.46
CA ALA A 234 16.79 -16.02 -14.35
C ALA A 234 16.21 -17.45 -14.30
N GLU A 235 15.55 -17.83 -13.19
CA GLU A 235 14.90 -19.15 -13.06
C GLU A 235 13.56 -19.23 -13.82
N ALA A 236 12.95 -18.10 -14.17
CA ALA A 236 11.59 -18.05 -14.69
C ALA A 236 11.51 -18.51 -16.17
N GLY A 237 10.52 -19.34 -16.47
CA GLY A 237 10.13 -19.66 -17.84
C GLY A 237 9.36 -18.52 -18.51
N THR A 238 8.62 -17.73 -17.72
CA THR A 238 7.81 -16.59 -18.18
C THR A 238 8.01 -15.37 -17.28
N VAL A 239 8.24 -14.20 -17.88
CA VAL A 239 8.26 -12.89 -17.23
C VAL A 239 6.92 -12.21 -17.48
N ILE A 240 6.15 -12.03 -16.41
CA ILE A 240 4.90 -11.26 -16.40
C ILE A 240 5.27 -9.80 -16.16
N SER A 241 5.04 -8.95 -17.17
CA SER A 241 5.26 -7.52 -17.10
C SER A 241 3.99 -6.79 -16.73
N LEU A 242 4.00 -6.14 -15.58
CA LEU A 242 3.06 -5.12 -15.15
C LEU A 242 3.46 -3.75 -15.73
N PRO A 243 2.56 -2.73 -15.71
CA PRO A 243 2.70 -1.62 -16.65
C PRO A 243 3.77 -0.59 -16.28
N TYR A 244 4.27 -0.56 -15.04
CA TYR A 244 5.20 0.48 -14.58
C TYR A 244 6.65 0.30 -15.06
N ALA A 245 7.01 -0.85 -15.64
CA ALA A 245 8.38 -1.05 -16.15
C ALA A 245 8.47 -2.10 -17.27
N ARG A 246 7.61 -1.95 -18.30
CA ARG A 246 7.58 -2.87 -19.46
C ARG A 246 8.93 -3.03 -20.14
N GLU A 247 9.70 -1.94 -20.24
CA GLU A 247 11.03 -1.99 -20.86
C GLU A 247 12.04 -2.81 -20.05
N ALA A 248 12.02 -2.73 -18.72
CA ALA A 248 12.87 -3.56 -17.88
C ALA A 248 12.51 -5.05 -18.03
N ALA A 249 11.20 -5.37 -18.10
CA ALA A 249 10.73 -6.73 -18.30
C ALA A 249 11.18 -7.30 -19.66
N ARG A 250 11.15 -6.50 -20.74
CA ARG A 250 11.67 -6.89 -22.07
C ARG A 250 13.15 -7.22 -22.00
N ILE A 251 13.97 -6.35 -21.43
CA ILE A 251 15.41 -6.56 -21.29
C ILE A 251 15.69 -7.86 -20.53
N LEU A 252 14.97 -8.13 -19.43
CA LEU A 252 15.15 -9.36 -18.66
C LEU A 252 14.70 -10.60 -19.45
N ALA A 253 13.58 -10.53 -20.16
CA ALA A 253 13.11 -11.62 -21.01
C ALA A 253 14.11 -11.94 -22.13
N GLU A 254 14.69 -10.92 -22.77
CA GLU A 254 15.74 -11.07 -23.79
C GLU A 254 17.01 -11.69 -23.21
N ARG A 255 17.49 -11.19 -22.06
CA ARG A 255 18.73 -11.68 -21.40
C ARG A 255 18.59 -13.12 -20.89
N THR A 256 17.41 -13.51 -20.42
CA THR A 256 17.15 -14.86 -19.87
C THR A 256 16.62 -15.84 -20.92
N GLY A 257 16.09 -15.32 -22.03
CA GLY A 257 15.32 -16.07 -23.03
C GLY A 257 13.89 -16.42 -22.59
N ALA A 258 13.43 -15.94 -21.43
CA ALA A 258 12.07 -16.21 -20.92
C ALA A 258 10.99 -15.64 -21.84
N ARG A 259 9.79 -16.23 -21.80
CA ARG A 259 8.62 -15.68 -22.50
C ARG A 259 8.20 -14.39 -21.83
N LEU A 260 7.96 -13.33 -22.61
CA LEU A 260 7.40 -12.08 -22.09
C LEU A 260 5.88 -12.09 -22.21
N LEU A 261 5.18 -11.70 -21.15
CA LEU A 261 3.73 -11.48 -21.13
C LEU A 261 3.43 -10.12 -20.51
N GLU A 262 2.99 -9.14 -21.31
CA GLU A 262 2.61 -7.82 -20.81
C GLU A 262 1.13 -7.79 -20.42
N LEU A 263 0.84 -7.40 -19.18
CA LEU A 263 -0.51 -7.31 -18.61
C LEU A 263 -0.71 -5.97 -17.90
N ASP A 264 -1.97 -5.57 -17.79
CA ASP A 264 -2.37 -4.47 -16.92
C ASP A 264 -2.53 -4.96 -15.46
N LEU A 265 -2.81 -4.02 -14.54
CA LEU A 265 -3.00 -4.34 -13.13
C LEU A 265 -4.25 -5.22 -12.93
N PRO A 266 -4.17 -6.33 -12.20
CA PRO A 266 -5.33 -7.16 -11.87
C PRO A 266 -6.13 -6.50 -10.73
N LEU A 267 -6.79 -5.38 -10.99
CA LEU A 267 -7.61 -4.68 -9.98
C LEU A 267 -9.09 -4.85 -10.29
N GLY A 268 -9.84 -5.32 -9.30
CA GLY A 268 -11.25 -5.66 -9.48
C GLY A 268 -11.43 -7.08 -10.01
N HIS A 269 -12.67 -7.53 -10.04
CA HIS A 269 -12.98 -8.93 -10.29
C HIS A 269 -12.76 -9.29 -11.78
N ALA A 270 -13.27 -8.46 -12.71
CA ALA A 270 -13.10 -8.69 -14.14
C ALA A 270 -11.63 -8.63 -14.62
N ALA A 271 -10.83 -7.66 -14.13
CA ALA A 271 -9.43 -7.54 -14.52
C ALA A 271 -8.58 -8.68 -13.96
N THR A 272 -8.84 -9.10 -12.72
CA THR A 272 -8.17 -10.26 -12.10
C THR A 272 -8.43 -11.54 -12.88
N ARG A 273 -9.67 -11.76 -13.32
CA ARG A 273 -10.01 -12.90 -14.19
C ARG A 273 -9.22 -12.88 -15.51
N ARG A 274 -9.21 -11.74 -16.21
CA ARG A 274 -8.44 -11.60 -17.48
C ARG A 274 -6.96 -11.87 -17.27
N TRP A 275 -6.40 -11.41 -16.15
CA TRP A 275 -5.01 -11.66 -15.79
C TRP A 275 -4.74 -13.17 -15.63
N LEU A 276 -5.57 -13.87 -14.85
CA LEU A 276 -5.45 -15.33 -14.67
C LEU A 276 -5.58 -16.10 -15.99
N ASP A 277 -6.55 -15.73 -16.82
CA ASP A 277 -6.77 -16.35 -18.13
C ASP A 277 -5.52 -16.17 -19.02
N SER A 278 -5.01 -14.94 -19.10
CA SER A 278 -3.82 -14.62 -19.91
C SER A 278 -2.57 -15.35 -19.43
N VAL A 279 -2.37 -15.46 -18.11
CA VAL A 279 -1.24 -16.19 -17.53
C VAL A 279 -1.36 -17.69 -17.78
N ALA A 280 -2.55 -18.27 -17.64
CA ALA A 280 -2.78 -19.69 -17.92
C ALA A 280 -2.47 -20.04 -19.37
N ASP A 281 -2.99 -19.23 -20.31
CA ASP A 281 -2.76 -19.40 -21.74
C ASP A 281 -1.27 -19.25 -22.09
N ALA A 282 -0.62 -18.21 -21.55
CA ALA A 282 0.80 -17.96 -21.78
C ALA A 282 1.72 -19.03 -21.17
N CYS A 283 1.29 -19.75 -20.14
CA CYS A 283 2.06 -20.87 -19.57
C CYS A 283 1.69 -22.24 -20.18
N GLY A 284 0.83 -22.28 -21.21
CA GLY A 284 0.41 -23.55 -21.83
C GLY A 284 -0.43 -24.43 -20.89
N LEU A 285 -0.99 -23.82 -19.86
CA LEU A 285 -1.95 -24.45 -18.97
C LEU A 285 -3.29 -24.33 -19.67
N GLY A 286 -3.65 -25.31 -20.51
CA GLY A 286 -4.93 -25.33 -21.24
C GLY A 286 -6.15 -25.26 -20.30
N PRO A 287 -7.35 -25.69 -20.73
CA PRO A 287 -8.54 -25.72 -19.86
C PRO A 287 -8.41 -26.80 -18.76
N ARG A 288 -7.46 -26.62 -17.83
CA ARG A 288 -7.34 -27.41 -16.59
C ARG A 288 -8.55 -27.09 -15.71
N PRO A 289 -9.01 -28.03 -14.87
CA PRO A 289 -10.13 -27.77 -13.96
C PRO A 289 -9.77 -26.63 -12.99
N ARG A 290 -10.36 -25.46 -13.24
CA ARG A 290 -10.16 -24.19 -12.48
C ARG A 290 -10.97 -24.14 -11.18
N ALA A 291 -11.25 -25.29 -10.57
CA ALA A 291 -12.22 -25.38 -9.47
C ALA A 291 -11.88 -24.46 -8.28
N ARG A 292 -10.59 -24.27 -7.97
CA ARG A 292 -10.14 -23.38 -6.89
C ARG A 292 -10.27 -21.88 -7.24
N PRO A 293 -9.72 -21.39 -8.37
CA PRO A 293 -9.98 -20.03 -8.83
C PRO A 293 -11.49 -19.71 -8.98
N GLU A 294 -12.29 -20.67 -9.45
CA GLU A 294 -13.73 -20.48 -9.69
C GLU A 294 -14.52 -20.31 -8.39
N ALA A 295 -14.29 -21.16 -7.38
CA ALA A 295 -14.96 -21.04 -6.09
C ALA A 295 -14.61 -19.72 -5.37
N GLU A 296 -13.37 -19.28 -5.52
CA GLU A 296 -12.93 -18.00 -4.97
C GLU A 296 -13.57 -16.81 -5.70
N MET A 297 -13.56 -16.85 -7.02
CA MET A 297 -14.20 -15.85 -7.87
C MET A 297 -15.68 -15.70 -7.49
N GLN A 298 -16.39 -16.81 -7.29
CA GLN A 298 -17.79 -16.81 -6.83
C GLN A 298 -17.97 -16.18 -5.44
N ARG A 299 -17.09 -16.48 -4.48
CA ARG A 299 -17.13 -15.86 -3.14
C ARG A 299 -16.94 -14.33 -3.23
N VAL A 300 -15.97 -13.88 -4.02
CA VAL A 300 -15.67 -12.45 -4.18
C VAL A 300 -16.80 -11.74 -4.90
N GLN A 301 -17.33 -12.35 -5.97
CA GLN A 301 -18.50 -11.84 -6.67
C GLN A 301 -19.69 -11.67 -5.72
N ALA A 302 -20.00 -12.67 -4.89
CA ALA A 302 -21.07 -12.58 -3.91
C ALA A 302 -20.85 -11.45 -2.88
N GLY A 303 -19.60 -11.26 -2.42
CA GLY A 303 -19.24 -10.15 -1.54
C GLY A 303 -19.40 -8.78 -2.19
N LEU A 304 -19.00 -8.64 -3.46
CA LEU A 304 -19.16 -7.41 -4.23
C LEU A 304 -20.64 -7.12 -4.55
N GLU A 305 -21.45 -8.15 -4.82
CA GLU A 305 -22.89 -8.01 -5.01
C GLU A 305 -23.60 -7.50 -3.75
N ALA A 306 -23.17 -7.94 -2.57
CA ALA A 306 -23.73 -7.47 -1.30
C ALA A 306 -23.52 -5.95 -1.09
N VAL A 307 -22.41 -5.40 -1.59
CA VAL A 307 -22.10 -3.96 -1.46
C VAL A 307 -22.46 -3.14 -2.71
N ARG A 308 -22.86 -3.76 -3.81
CA ARG A 308 -23.22 -3.09 -5.07
C ARG A 308 -24.20 -1.92 -4.89
N PRO A 309 -25.22 -1.96 -4.01
CA PRO A 309 -26.12 -0.83 -3.78
C PRO A 309 -25.44 0.47 -3.30
N TYR A 310 -24.23 0.38 -2.74
CA TYR A 310 -23.44 1.57 -2.36
C TYR A 310 -22.76 2.24 -3.56
N PHE A 311 -22.53 1.49 -4.63
CA PHE A 311 -21.81 1.94 -5.83
C PHE A 311 -22.74 2.33 -6.98
N GLU A 312 -23.95 1.77 -7.05
CA GLU A 312 -24.90 2.09 -8.12
C GLU A 312 -25.21 3.60 -8.18
N GLY A 313 -24.87 4.21 -9.33
CA GLY A 313 -25.03 5.64 -9.57
C GLY A 313 -24.14 6.51 -8.66
N LEU A 314 -23.14 5.94 -7.98
CA LEU A 314 -22.18 6.68 -7.19
C LEU A 314 -21.32 7.53 -8.13
N ARG A 315 -21.33 8.85 -7.94
CA ARG A 315 -20.58 9.77 -8.79
C ARG A 315 -19.20 10.00 -8.21
N CYS A 316 -18.14 9.64 -8.94
CA CYS A 316 -16.78 9.73 -8.43
C CYS A 316 -15.86 10.60 -9.30
N MET A 317 -14.89 11.24 -8.65
CA MET A 317 -13.74 11.87 -9.29
C MET A 317 -12.49 11.07 -8.94
N LEU A 318 -11.69 10.75 -9.95
CA LEU A 318 -10.47 9.96 -9.80
C LEU A 318 -9.25 10.82 -10.09
N VAL A 319 -8.30 10.87 -9.16
CA VAL A 319 -7.06 11.63 -9.26
C VAL A 319 -5.89 10.74 -8.89
N LEU A 320 -5.39 9.99 -9.87
CA LEU A 320 -4.45 8.88 -9.65
C LEU A 320 -3.32 8.91 -10.68
N ASP A 321 -2.31 8.06 -10.49
CA ASP A 321 -1.34 7.80 -11.55
C ASP A 321 -2.02 7.11 -12.74
N PRO A 322 -1.46 7.18 -13.96
CA PRO A 322 -2.15 6.74 -15.18
C PRO A 322 -2.58 5.26 -15.17
N HIS A 323 -1.81 4.38 -14.51
CA HIS A 323 -2.11 2.95 -14.49
C HIS A 323 -3.15 2.61 -13.42
N MET A 324 -3.03 3.18 -12.21
CA MET A 324 -4.06 3.03 -11.17
C MET A 324 -5.37 3.68 -11.59
N LEU A 325 -5.34 4.83 -12.27
CA LEU A 325 -6.52 5.52 -12.78
C LEU A 325 -7.36 4.58 -13.65
N SER A 326 -6.74 3.96 -14.66
CA SER A 326 -7.43 3.04 -15.57
C SER A 326 -7.95 1.78 -14.83
N ALA A 327 -7.18 1.27 -13.88
CA ALA A 327 -7.52 0.05 -13.14
C ALA A 327 -8.72 0.29 -12.20
N VAL A 328 -8.66 1.35 -11.39
CA VAL A 328 -9.71 1.75 -10.44
C VAL A 328 -10.99 2.15 -11.19
N GLU A 329 -10.87 2.89 -12.30
CA GLU A 329 -12.02 3.22 -13.14
C GLU A 329 -12.76 1.97 -13.61
N SER A 330 -12.03 0.97 -14.12
CA SER A 330 -12.62 -0.29 -14.60
C SER A 330 -13.37 -1.00 -13.49
N PHE A 331 -12.82 -1.03 -12.27
CA PHE A 331 -13.43 -1.67 -11.12
C PHE A 331 -14.68 -0.93 -10.61
N LEU A 332 -14.62 0.39 -10.50
CA LEU A 332 -15.76 1.19 -10.09
C LEU A 332 -16.92 1.08 -11.08
N THR A 333 -16.61 1.06 -12.38
CA THR A 333 -17.60 0.85 -13.44
C THR A 333 -18.21 -0.56 -13.36
N GLU A 334 -17.42 -1.59 -13.04
CA GLU A 334 -17.92 -2.96 -12.79
C GLU A 334 -18.96 -3.00 -11.64
N LEU A 335 -18.83 -2.12 -10.64
CA LEU A 335 -19.77 -1.98 -9.52
C LEU A 335 -20.95 -1.04 -9.79
N GLY A 336 -20.98 -0.36 -10.94
CA GLY A 336 -22.08 0.54 -11.34
C GLY A 336 -21.89 2.01 -10.92
N ALA A 337 -20.69 2.40 -10.52
CA ALA A 337 -20.35 3.80 -10.27
C ALA A 337 -20.13 4.57 -11.58
N VAL A 338 -20.30 5.89 -11.51
CA VAL A 338 -20.18 6.83 -12.64
C VAL A 338 -18.97 7.74 -12.40
N VAL A 339 -17.97 7.64 -13.28
CA VAL A 339 -16.79 8.51 -13.21
C VAL A 339 -17.12 9.88 -13.82
N SER A 340 -17.28 10.88 -12.95
CA SER A 340 -17.60 12.26 -13.30
C SER A 340 -16.38 13.08 -13.73
N SER A 341 -15.18 12.66 -13.34
CA SER A 341 -13.91 13.26 -13.80
C SER A 341 -12.74 12.31 -13.61
N ARG A 342 -11.78 12.42 -14.53
CA ARG A 342 -10.57 11.62 -14.62
C ARG A 342 -9.38 12.56 -14.62
N VAL A 343 -8.50 12.41 -13.66
CA VAL A 343 -7.28 13.20 -13.54
C VAL A 343 -6.09 12.26 -13.40
N SER A 344 -5.12 12.40 -14.30
CA SER A 344 -3.85 11.70 -14.23
C SER A 344 -2.79 12.63 -13.65
N VAL A 345 -2.25 12.33 -12.45
CA VAL A 345 -1.18 13.15 -11.84
C VAL A 345 0.16 12.98 -12.57
N GLY A 346 0.33 11.89 -13.32
CA GLY A 346 1.48 11.60 -14.16
C GLY A 346 1.19 11.68 -15.65
N ARG A 347 2.24 11.54 -16.47
CA ARG A 347 2.12 11.53 -17.92
C ARG A 347 1.35 10.29 -18.39
N LEU A 348 0.37 10.45 -19.28
CA LEU A 348 -0.32 9.31 -19.88
C LEU A 348 0.63 8.57 -20.86
N PRO A 349 0.82 7.25 -20.70
CA PRO A 349 1.48 6.42 -21.70
C PRO A 349 0.76 6.51 -23.05
N GLU A 350 1.51 6.42 -24.15
CA GLU A 350 0.96 6.49 -25.51
C GLU A 350 -0.13 5.45 -25.76
N ALA A 351 0.03 4.23 -25.26
CA ALA A 351 -0.97 3.17 -25.35
C ALA A 351 -2.30 3.55 -24.66
N LEU A 352 -2.25 4.28 -23.55
CA LEU A 352 -3.44 4.76 -22.86
C LEU A 352 -4.04 5.98 -23.57
N ARG A 353 -3.22 6.86 -24.16
CA ARG A 353 -3.72 7.98 -24.99
C ARG A 353 -4.45 7.49 -26.25
N ALA A 354 -3.85 6.54 -26.98
CA ALA A 354 -4.42 5.97 -28.19
C ALA A 354 -5.77 5.26 -27.97
N GLY A 355 -6.03 4.76 -26.76
CA GLY A 355 -7.31 4.16 -26.38
C GLY A 355 -8.37 5.16 -25.86
N VAL A 356 -7.99 6.41 -25.61
CA VAL A 356 -8.81 7.42 -24.90
C VAL A 356 -9.22 8.59 -25.80
N ASP A 357 -8.49 8.85 -26.89
CA ASP A 357 -8.55 10.12 -27.65
C ASP A 357 -9.82 10.44 -28.48
N SER A 358 -10.95 9.73 -28.32
CA SER A 358 -12.21 10.19 -28.96
C SER A 358 -13.54 9.64 -28.43
N LEU A 359 -13.54 8.62 -27.56
CA LEU A 359 -14.78 7.89 -27.21
C LEU A 359 -15.14 7.89 -25.70
N ARG A 360 -14.26 8.38 -24.82
CA ARG A 360 -14.50 8.36 -23.37
C ARG A 360 -14.72 9.77 -22.83
N GLU A 361 -15.98 10.17 -22.68
CA GLU A 361 -16.34 11.35 -21.90
C GLU A 361 -16.45 11.01 -20.40
N PRO A 362 -16.02 11.89 -19.48
CA PRO A 362 -15.17 13.07 -19.69
C PRO A 362 -13.71 12.74 -20.07
N ALA A 363 -13.08 13.63 -20.83
CA ALA A 363 -11.64 13.53 -21.17
C ALA A 363 -10.74 13.52 -19.92
N ILE A 364 -9.56 12.90 -20.04
CA ILE A 364 -8.60 12.82 -18.93
C ILE A 364 -7.84 14.14 -18.80
N LEU A 365 -7.90 14.73 -17.62
CA LEU A 365 -7.07 15.87 -17.23
C LEU A 365 -5.66 15.39 -16.88
N GLU A 366 -4.72 15.59 -17.81
CA GLU A 366 -3.32 15.17 -17.62
C GLU A 366 -2.50 16.24 -16.91
N ARG A 367 -1.74 15.82 -15.88
CA ARG A 367 -0.72 16.57 -15.14
C ARG A 367 -1.16 18.00 -14.79
N PRO A 368 -2.30 18.17 -14.09
CA PRO A 368 -2.77 19.49 -13.74
C PRO A 368 -1.86 20.15 -12.70
N THR A 369 -1.87 21.48 -12.70
CA THR A 369 -1.42 22.28 -11.56
C THR A 369 -2.47 22.21 -10.44
N ALA A 370 -2.10 22.63 -9.23
CA ALA A 370 -3.05 22.72 -8.12
C ALA A 370 -4.27 23.61 -8.45
N GLY A 371 -4.04 24.75 -9.14
CA GLY A 371 -5.11 25.64 -9.59
C GLY A 371 -6.06 24.97 -10.57
N ARG A 372 -5.52 24.28 -11.59
CA ARG A 372 -6.32 23.56 -12.59
C ARG A 372 -7.12 22.42 -11.97
N LEU A 373 -6.51 21.68 -11.03
CA LEU A 373 -7.21 20.63 -10.28
C LEU A 373 -8.35 21.22 -9.43
N ARG A 374 -8.13 22.37 -8.77
CA ARG A 374 -9.15 23.06 -7.98
C ARG A 374 -10.33 23.52 -8.84
N ARG A 375 -10.08 24.09 -10.04
CA ARG A 375 -11.16 24.45 -10.97
C ARG A 375 -11.94 23.23 -11.45
N GLU A 376 -11.25 22.12 -11.70
CA GLU A 376 -11.90 20.87 -12.06
C GLU A 376 -12.78 20.34 -10.92
N TRP A 377 -12.29 20.40 -9.67
CA TRP A 377 -13.09 20.11 -8.47
C TRP A 377 -14.33 21.02 -8.40
N ASP A 378 -14.17 22.33 -8.55
CA ASP A 378 -15.26 23.30 -8.55
C ASP A 378 -16.33 22.99 -9.61
N ARG A 379 -15.91 22.54 -10.79
CA ARG A 379 -16.80 22.13 -11.88
C ARG A 379 -17.60 20.90 -11.52
N VAL A 380 -16.95 19.86 -11.00
CA VAL A 380 -17.62 18.57 -10.76
C VAL A 380 -18.44 18.56 -9.48
N ARG A 381 -18.02 19.28 -8.43
CA ARG A 381 -18.75 19.33 -7.17
C ARG A 381 -20.15 19.94 -7.32
N VAL A 382 -20.30 20.93 -8.20
CA VAL A 382 -21.60 21.52 -8.55
C VAL A 382 -22.53 20.50 -9.22
N GLN A 383 -21.97 19.52 -9.92
CA GLN A 383 -22.72 18.42 -10.56
C GLN A 383 -23.01 17.26 -9.59
N GLY A 384 -22.63 17.38 -8.32
CA GLY A 384 -22.70 16.33 -7.31
C GLY A 384 -21.60 15.28 -7.51
N VAL A 385 -20.65 15.23 -6.58
CA VAL A 385 -19.65 14.15 -6.47
C VAL A 385 -19.80 13.53 -5.09
N ASP A 386 -19.98 12.21 -5.06
CA ASP A 386 -20.13 11.46 -3.81
C ASP A 386 -18.78 11.00 -3.25
N LEU A 387 -17.82 10.70 -4.14
CA LEU A 387 -16.53 10.10 -3.81
C LEU A 387 -15.38 10.72 -4.61
N VAL A 388 -14.29 11.03 -3.92
CA VAL A 388 -13.00 11.30 -4.53
C VAL A 388 -12.01 10.21 -4.16
N ILE A 389 -11.32 9.65 -5.15
CA ILE A 389 -10.17 8.77 -4.92
C ILE A 389 -8.92 9.48 -5.44
N GLY A 390 -7.96 9.71 -4.56
CA GLY A 390 -6.68 10.30 -4.94
C GLY A 390 -5.65 10.24 -3.83
N ASN A 391 -4.49 10.86 -4.03
CA ASN A 391 -3.41 10.83 -3.05
C ASN A 391 -3.63 11.85 -1.90
N SER A 392 -2.64 11.99 -1.02
CA SER A 392 -2.72 12.89 0.15
C SER A 392 -2.88 14.36 -0.21
N ASP A 393 -2.30 14.80 -1.33
CA ASP A 393 -2.40 16.20 -1.77
C ASP A 393 -3.84 16.50 -2.19
N VAL A 394 -4.48 15.56 -2.87
CA VAL A 394 -5.89 15.61 -3.25
C VAL A 394 -6.78 15.60 -2.01
N ARG A 395 -6.48 14.73 -1.03
CA ARG A 395 -7.22 14.67 0.23
C ARG A 395 -7.19 16.01 0.97
N ARG A 396 -6.01 16.62 1.13
CA ARG A 396 -5.86 17.96 1.75
C ARG A 396 -6.65 19.03 1.02
N MET A 397 -6.79 18.91 -0.29
CA MET A 397 -7.47 19.91 -1.11
C MET A 397 -9.01 19.87 -0.98
N ILE A 398 -9.60 18.69 -0.73
CA ILE A 398 -11.05 18.42 -0.84
C ILE A 398 -11.71 18.06 0.51
N ASP A 399 -10.94 18.03 1.60
CA ASP A 399 -11.40 17.53 2.89
C ASP A 399 -12.72 18.16 3.38
N GLY A 400 -13.62 17.32 3.90
CA GLY A 400 -14.92 17.71 4.46
C GLY A 400 -16.09 17.92 3.47
N GLU A 401 -15.86 17.91 2.15
CA GLU A 401 -16.93 18.16 1.15
C GLU A 401 -17.61 16.89 0.62
N CYS A 402 -16.93 15.74 0.61
CA CYS A 402 -17.45 14.45 0.14
C CYS A 402 -16.70 13.27 0.79
N ALA A 403 -17.00 12.03 0.39
CA ALA A 403 -16.16 10.91 0.81
C ALA A 403 -14.81 10.96 0.07
N VAL A 404 -13.70 10.77 0.79
CA VAL A 404 -12.36 10.73 0.20
C VAL A 404 -11.67 9.42 0.56
N VAL A 405 -11.10 8.75 -0.45
CA VAL A 405 -10.27 7.54 -0.28
C VAL A 405 -8.87 7.82 -0.79
N GLU A 406 -7.89 7.69 0.09
CA GLU A 406 -6.49 7.99 -0.23
C GLU A 406 -5.79 6.82 -0.93
N LEU A 407 -5.45 6.92 -2.21
CA LEU A 407 -4.83 5.82 -2.95
C LEU A 407 -3.69 6.33 -3.83
N GLY A 408 -2.57 5.61 -3.80
CA GLY A 408 -1.36 5.93 -4.55
C GLY A 408 -0.41 6.89 -3.82
N TYR A 409 0.54 7.43 -4.57
CA TYR A 409 1.62 8.25 -4.03
C TYR A 409 1.31 9.76 -4.06
N PRO A 410 1.60 10.52 -2.99
CA PRO A 410 1.98 10.04 -1.66
C PRO A 410 0.76 9.69 -0.80
N SER A 411 1.00 8.91 0.24
CA SER A 411 0.01 8.51 1.24
C SER A 411 0.47 8.88 2.65
N TYR A 412 -0.10 9.94 3.24
CA TYR A 412 0.25 10.54 4.52
C TYR A 412 -0.86 10.35 5.58
N PHE A 413 -2.10 10.04 5.16
CA PHE A 413 -3.24 9.90 6.06
C PHE A 413 -3.86 8.51 6.02
N TRP A 414 -3.26 7.60 5.27
CA TRP A 414 -3.68 6.22 5.20
C TRP A 414 -2.47 5.31 5.33
N HIS A 415 -2.43 4.54 6.41
CA HIS A 415 -1.36 3.58 6.66
C HIS A 415 -1.96 2.22 6.93
N ALA A 416 -1.27 1.18 6.47
CA ALA A 416 -1.74 -0.20 6.55
C ALA A 416 -0.83 -1.02 7.45
N LEU A 417 -1.28 -1.26 8.68
CA LEU A 417 -0.62 -2.16 9.65
C LEU A 417 -1.06 -3.63 9.47
N ALA A 418 -2.23 -3.85 8.89
CA ALA A 418 -2.74 -5.17 8.53
C ALA A 418 -2.73 -5.38 7.01
N PRO A 419 -2.65 -6.64 6.51
CA PRO A 419 -2.72 -6.92 5.08
C PRO A 419 -3.99 -6.35 4.44
N GLN A 420 -3.82 -5.41 3.51
CA GLN A 420 -4.92 -4.74 2.80
C GLN A 420 -4.59 -4.62 1.31
N PRO A 421 -4.68 -5.71 0.52
CA PRO A 421 -4.38 -5.64 -0.90
C PRO A 421 -5.37 -4.70 -1.60
N ALA A 422 -4.95 -4.10 -2.71
CA ALA A 422 -5.81 -3.44 -3.69
C ALA A 422 -5.89 -4.25 -5.01
N LEU A 423 -4.94 -5.16 -5.24
CA LEU A 423 -4.91 -6.05 -6.40
C LEU A 423 -5.58 -7.40 -6.10
N GLY A 424 -5.92 -8.13 -7.14
CA GLY A 424 -6.52 -9.46 -7.09
C GLY A 424 -7.96 -9.48 -6.60
N PHE A 425 -8.43 -10.70 -6.31
CA PHE A 425 -9.78 -10.91 -5.82
C PHE A 425 -9.94 -10.41 -4.38
N GLU A 426 -8.94 -10.63 -3.52
CA GLU A 426 -8.96 -10.10 -2.16
C GLU A 426 -8.86 -8.57 -2.16
N GLY A 427 -8.08 -7.98 -3.06
CA GLY A 427 -7.98 -6.53 -3.15
C GLY A 427 -9.23 -5.85 -3.68
N ALA A 428 -10.00 -6.53 -4.53
CA ALA A 428 -11.33 -6.04 -4.94
C ALA A 428 -12.25 -5.88 -3.71
N LEU A 429 -12.28 -6.88 -2.81
CA LEU A 429 -13.07 -6.80 -1.58
C LEU A 429 -12.53 -5.73 -0.62
N ALA A 430 -11.23 -5.69 -0.39
CA ALA A 430 -10.61 -4.74 0.53
C ALA A 430 -10.76 -3.27 0.07
N LEU A 431 -10.61 -3.00 -1.24
CA LEU A 431 -10.84 -1.68 -1.80
C LEU A 431 -12.32 -1.28 -1.76
N ALA A 432 -13.25 -2.21 -2.07
CA ALA A 432 -14.68 -1.95 -1.95
C ALA A 432 -15.09 -1.63 -0.50
N ASP A 433 -14.61 -2.44 0.46
CA ASP A 433 -14.81 -2.22 1.90
C ASP A 433 -14.33 -0.82 2.30
N ARG A 434 -13.11 -0.45 1.91
CA ARG A 434 -12.55 0.88 2.18
C ARG A 434 -13.39 2.03 1.62
N ILE A 435 -13.88 1.89 0.39
CA ILE A 435 -14.76 2.90 -0.24
C ILE A 435 -16.09 2.99 0.50
N VAL A 436 -16.73 1.86 0.80
CA VAL A 436 -18.00 1.83 1.54
C VAL A 436 -17.84 2.48 2.91
N GLN A 437 -16.75 2.20 3.62
CA GLN A 437 -16.46 2.85 4.90
C GLN A 437 -16.32 4.36 4.77
N ALA A 438 -15.60 4.85 3.76
CA ALA A 438 -15.48 6.29 3.51
C ALA A 438 -16.85 6.94 3.22
N LEU A 439 -17.70 6.28 2.43
CA LEU A 439 -19.05 6.74 2.13
C LEU A 439 -19.95 6.79 3.38
N VAL A 440 -19.89 5.76 4.22
CA VAL A 440 -20.65 5.72 5.48
C VAL A 440 -20.17 6.81 6.44
N LYS A 441 -18.85 7.00 6.58
CA LYS A 441 -18.26 8.08 7.37
C LYS A 441 -18.75 9.46 6.89
N ALA A 442 -18.68 9.72 5.59
CA ALA A 442 -19.11 10.99 5.01
C ALA A 442 -20.61 11.26 5.21
N ARG A 443 -21.47 10.23 5.10
CA ARG A 443 -22.91 10.34 5.42
C ARG A 443 -23.16 10.61 6.89
N ALA A 444 -22.42 9.95 7.79
CA ALA A 444 -22.54 10.16 9.22
C ALA A 444 -22.10 11.58 9.65
N ALA A 445 -21.06 12.11 9.00
CA ALA A 445 -20.59 13.49 9.18
C ALA A 445 -21.51 14.55 8.53
N GLY A 446 -22.52 14.13 7.75
CA GLY A 446 -23.43 15.04 7.05
C GLY A 446 -22.89 15.61 5.74
N ALA A 447 -21.71 15.18 5.28
CA ALA A 447 -21.11 15.59 4.01
C ALA A 447 -21.86 15.01 2.79
N LEU A 448 -22.55 13.87 2.97
CA LEU A 448 -23.39 13.26 1.94
C LEU A 448 -24.85 13.13 2.41
N PRO A 449 -25.84 13.29 1.51
CA PRO A 449 -27.23 13.09 1.86
C PRO A 449 -27.48 11.64 2.29
N ARG A 450 -28.36 11.46 3.28
CA ARG A 450 -28.84 10.13 3.69
C ARG A 450 -29.65 9.53 2.55
N ARG A 451 -29.05 8.61 1.78
CA ARG A 451 -29.82 7.77 0.85
C ARG A 451 -30.68 6.82 1.68
N ASN A 452 -31.94 6.59 1.28
CA ASN A 452 -32.81 5.52 1.79
C ASN A 452 -32.29 4.14 1.33
N ILE A 453 -31.00 3.88 1.52
CA ILE A 453 -30.48 2.51 1.50
C ILE A 453 -30.96 1.94 2.82
N ALA A 454 -31.67 0.81 2.78
CA ALA A 454 -32.05 0.09 3.98
C ALA A 454 -30.80 -0.22 4.79
N VAL A 455 -30.48 0.65 5.75
CA VAL A 455 -29.53 0.33 6.81
C VAL A 455 -30.25 -0.73 7.61
N ILE A 456 -29.88 -1.99 7.42
CA ILE A 456 -30.34 -3.06 8.29
C ILE A 456 -29.81 -2.70 9.67
N GLY A 457 -30.70 -2.20 10.52
CA GLY A 457 -30.40 -1.75 11.86
C GLY A 457 -29.91 -2.93 12.70
N LEU A 458 -28.61 -2.95 12.96
CA LEU A 458 -27.99 -3.77 14.00
C LEU A 458 -28.25 -3.12 15.35
N GLU A 459 -29.48 -3.23 15.84
CA GLU A 459 -29.72 -3.00 17.26
C GLU A 459 -28.97 -4.08 18.06
N ALA A 460 -28.00 -3.60 18.85
CA ALA A 460 -27.11 -4.35 19.74
C ALA A 460 -25.87 -4.97 19.08
N LEU A 461 -24.74 -4.82 19.78
CA LEU A 461 -23.43 -5.47 19.60
C LEU A 461 -23.54 -7.02 19.63
N GLY A 462 -24.27 -7.61 18.68
CA GLY A 462 -24.24 -9.02 18.34
C GLY A 462 -23.35 -9.18 17.11
N ARG A 463 -22.27 -9.97 17.23
CA ARG A 463 -21.38 -10.28 16.09
C ARG A 463 -22.22 -10.71 14.89
N THR A 464 -22.08 -9.99 13.78
CA THR A 464 -22.65 -10.38 12.48
C THR A 464 -22.09 -11.73 12.07
N ASP A 465 -22.82 -12.51 11.27
CA ASP A 465 -22.34 -13.82 10.82
C ASP A 465 -21.08 -13.71 9.96
N VAL A 466 -20.89 -12.57 9.27
CA VAL A 466 -19.65 -12.22 8.56
C VAL A 466 -18.47 -12.04 9.52
N GLN A 467 -18.63 -11.24 10.58
CA GLN A 467 -17.56 -11.03 11.56
C GLN A 467 -17.21 -12.34 12.28
N ARG A 468 -18.21 -13.16 12.59
CA ARG A 468 -17.99 -14.51 13.12
C ARG A 468 -17.20 -15.38 12.15
N ALA A 469 -17.51 -15.34 10.86
CA ALA A 469 -16.79 -16.11 9.86
C ALA A 469 -15.31 -15.71 9.76
N CYS A 470 -15.01 -14.41 9.82
CA CYS A 470 -13.63 -13.90 9.81
C CYS A 470 -12.85 -14.26 11.07
N ASP A 471 -13.48 -14.09 12.25
CA ASP A 471 -12.88 -14.50 13.51
C ASP A 471 -12.62 -16.02 13.53
N LEU A 472 -13.57 -16.82 13.03
CA LEU A 472 -13.42 -18.27 12.91
C LEU A 472 -12.31 -18.64 11.93
N ALA A 473 -12.20 -17.96 10.79
CA ALA A 473 -11.14 -18.22 9.81
C ALA A 473 -9.75 -17.99 10.42
N GLU A 474 -9.57 -16.92 11.20
CA GLU A 474 -8.30 -16.62 11.86
C GLU A 474 -7.98 -17.58 12.99
N LEU A 475 -8.97 -17.96 13.81
CA LEU A 475 -8.79 -18.99 14.82
C LEU A 475 -8.47 -20.35 14.18
N HIS A 476 -9.13 -20.70 13.08
CA HIS A 476 -8.84 -21.92 12.33
C HIS A 476 -7.43 -21.90 11.72
N ARG A 477 -6.89 -20.74 11.36
CA ARG A 477 -5.50 -20.59 10.90
C ARG A 477 -4.53 -20.91 12.03
N LEU A 478 -4.72 -20.29 13.20
CA LEU A 478 -3.87 -20.52 14.38
C LEU A 478 -3.93 -21.99 14.83
N LEU A 479 -5.13 -22.58 14.89
CA LEU A 479 -5.30 -23.99 15.25
C LEU A 479 -4.65 -24.93 14.23
N ARG A 480 -4.77 -24.65 12.93
CA ARG A 480 -4.09 -25.44 11.89
C ARG A 480 -2.57 -25.34 11.97
N ALA A 481 -2.02 -24.19 12.35
CA ALA A 481 -0.59 -24.04 12.59
C ALA A 481 -0.09 -24.94 13.73
N LEU A 482 -0.95 -25.27 14.70
CA LEU A 482 -0.68 -26.23 15.77
C LEU A 482 -0.98 -27.69 15.38
N GLY A 483 -1.35 -27.97 14.12
CA GLY A 483 -1.74 -29.32 13.67
C GLY A 483 -3.12 -29.77 14.14
N LEU A 484 -3.96 -28.85 14.64
CA LEU A 484 -5.30 -29.13 15.17
C LEU A 484 -6.38 -28.95 14.10
N THR A 485 -7.44 -29.75 14.17
CA THR A 485 -8.59 -29.64 13.26
C THR A 485 -9.83 -29.13 14.02
N PRO A 486 -10.38 -27.96 13.67
CA PRO A 486 -11.58 -27.43 14.33
C PRO A 486 -12.83 -28.27 13.99
N VAL A 487 -13.81 -28.29 14.89
CA VAL A 487 -15.12 -28.93 14.67
C VAL A 487 -16.19 -27.84 14.57
N ASP A 488 -16.86 -27.74 13.42
CA ASP A 488 -17.68 -26.58 13.01
C ASP A 488 -18.93 -26.26 13.87
N SER A 489 -19.29 -27.06 14.87
CA SER A 489 -20.68 -27.08 15.39
C SER A 489 -20.96 -26.42 16.75
N ALA A 490 -20.00 -25.86 17.50
CA ALA A 490 -20.33 -25.30 18.82
C ALA A 490 -19.36 -24.21 19.32
N TRP A 491 -19.55 -22.96 18.88
CA TRP A 491 -18.91 -21.79 19.49
C TRP A 491 -19.95 -20.87 20.13
N ARG A 492 -20.65 -21.37 21.16
CA ARG A 492 -21.41 -20.54 22.10
C ARG A 492 -20.85 -20.81 23.50
N ALA A 493 -19.95 -19.94 23.95
CA ALA A 493 -19.38 -19.93 25.31
C ALA A 493 -18.43 -21.10 25.71
N GLY A 494 -17.63 -21.62 24.78
CA GLY A 494 -16.54 -22.57 25.06
C GLY A 494 -15.93 -23.12 23.77
N THR A 495 -14.62 -23.32 23.74
CA THR A 495 -13.87 -23.83 22.58
C THR A 495 -13.89 -25.35 22.60
N VAL A 496 -14.54 -26.01 21.65
CA VAL A 496 -14.54 -27.49 21.50
C VAL A 496 -13.55 -27.87 20.39
N LEU A 497 -12.45 -28.55 20.74
CA LEU A 497 -11.39 -28.95 19.81
C LEU A 497 -11.34 -30.47 19.64
N SER A 498 -11.09 -30.96 18.41
CA SER A 498 -10.84 -32.38 18.13
C SER A 498 -9.37 -32.61 17.80
N LEU A 499 -8.73 -33.57 18.46
CA LEU A 499 -7.36 -33.97 18.13
C LEU A 499 -7.35 -34.77 16.81
N GLY A 500 -6.56 -34.33 15.84
CA GLY A 500 -6.32 -35.05 14.59
C GLY A 500 -5.54 -36.36 14.83
N ARG A 501 -5.71 -37.35 13.94
CA ARG A 501 -5.18 -38.73 14.08
C ARG A 501 -3.64 -38.88 14.21
N GLY A 502 -2.86 -37.79 14.25
CA GLY A 502 -1.40 -37.80 14.30
C GLY A 502 -0.75 -37.31 15.60
N ALA A 503 -1.50 -36.78 16.58
CA ALA A 503 -0.92 -36.32 17.84
C ALA A 503 -0.61 -37.51 18.78
N ALA A 504 0.63 -37.60 19.25
CA ALA A 504 1.09 -38.64 20.16
C ALA A 504 0.24 -38.69 21.44
N ARG A 505 0.05 -39.90 21.98
CA ARG A 505 -0.87 -40.25 23.08
C ARG A 505 -0.78 -39.31 24.30
N ALA A 506 -1.76 -38.42 24.47
CA ALA A 506 -2.04 -37.73 25.73
C ALA A 506 -2.85 -38.62 26.71
N PRO A 507 -2.74 -38.44 28.04
CA PRO A 507 -3.40 -39.29 29.04
C PRO A 507 -4.91 -39.05 29.10
N ARG A 508 -5.67 -40.14 29.19
CA ARG A 508 -7.14 -40.15 29.27
C ARG A 508 -7.65 -39.57 30.59
N ARG A 509 -8.31 -38.41 30.56
CA ARG A 509 -9.36 -38.05 31.53
C ARG A 509 -10.75 -38.21 30.90
N GLN A 510 -11.67 -38.75 31.68
CA GLN A 510 -12.94 -39.34 31.25
C GLN A 510 -13.88 -38.32 30.58
N GLY A 511 -14.24 -38.61 29.32
CA GLY A 511 -15.26 -37.93 28.52
C GLY A 511 -15.04 -38.25 27.05
N ARG A 512 -16.10 -38.56 26.29
CA ARG A 512 -16.13 -39.05 24.88
C ARG A 512 -14.86 -38.85 24.01
N LYS A 513 -14.41 -39.93 23.36
CA LYS A 513 -13.25 -40.02 22.45
C LYS A 513 -13.03 -38.74 21.61
N GLY A 514 -11.92 -38.06 21.85
CA GLY A 514 -11.28 -37.15 20.89
C GLY A 514 -11.62 -35.66 21.01
N LEU A 515 -12.44 -35.22 21.96
CA LEU A 515 -12.85 -33.82 22.12
C LEU A 515 -12.34 -33.21 23.43
N ALA A 516 -11.59 -32.12 23.35
CA ALA A 516 -11.15 -31.31 24.48
C ALA A 516 -11.96 -29.99 24.51
N LEU A 517 -12.55 -29.66 25.65
CA LEU A 517 -13.22 -28.39 25.88
C LEU A 517 -12.26 -27.48 26.65
N VAL A 518 -11.80 -26.41 26.00
CA VAL A 518 -10.90 -25.43 26.63
C VAL A 518 -11.68 -24.15 26.88
N SER A 519 -11.86 -23.78 28.15
CA SER A 519 -12.51 -22.52 28.53
C SER A 519 -11.47 -21.42 28.58
N THR A 520 -11.49 -20.50 27.63
CA THR A 520 -10.55 -19.37 27.55
C THR A 520 -11.29 -18.05 27.43
N GLU A 521 -10.61 -16.94 27.79
CA GLU A 521 -11.07 -15.61 27.38
C GLU A 521 -10.96 -15.45 25.85
N PHE A 522 -11.64 -14.44 25.30
CA PHE A 522 -11.61 -14.16 23.88
C PHE A 522 -10.26 -13.49 23.52
N PRO A 523 -9.51 -13.98 22.52
CA PRO A 523 -8.16 -13.48 22.24
C PRO A 523 -8.20 -12.17 21.42
N ILE A 524 -8.59 -11.07 22.06
CA ILE A 524 -8.51 -9.71 21.50
C ILE A 524 -7.31 -9.00 22.13
N GLY A 525 -6.34 -8.60 21.31
CA GLY A 525 -5.08 -8.00 21.76
C GLY A 525 -3.91 -9.00 21.75
N LEU A 526 -2.68 -8.47 21.81
CA LEU A 526 -1.46 -9.26 21.64
C LEU A 526 -1.25 -10.17 22.86
N ALA A 527 -1.24 -9.61 24.07
CA ALA A 527 -0.98 -10.38 25.29
C ALA A 527 -2.11 -11.38 25.60
N ARG A 528 -3.35 -11.01 25.29
CA ARG A 528 -4.51 -11.93 25.44
C ARG A 528 -4.47 -13.07 24.43
N THR A 529 -4.03 -12.82 23.19
CA THR A 529 -3.82 -13.88 22.19
C THR A 529 -2.71 -14.83 22.60
N GLU A 530 -1.60 -14.30 23.11
CA GLU A 530 -0.51 -15.09 23.66
C GLU A 530 -1.00 -16.02 24.78
N ASN A 531 -1.67 -15.46 25.79
CA ASN A 531 -2.23 -16.23 26.91
C ASN A 531 -3.24 -17.29 26.45
N TRP A 532 -4.04 -16.97 25.43
CA TRP A 532 -4.97 -17.90 24.82
C TRP A 532 -4.25 -19.09 24.18
N LEU A 533 -3.19 -18.84 23.40
CA LEU A 533 -2.38 -19.89 22.79
C LEU A 533 -1.64 -20.74 23.83
N ARG A 534 -1.01 -20.12 24.84
CA ARG A 534 -0.34 -20.83 25.94
C ARG A 534 -1.29 -21.77 26.67
N ARG A 535 -2.51 -21.30 26.98
CA ARG A 535 -3.54 -22.11 27.64
C ARG A 535 -4.02 -23.27 26.77
N ILE A 536 -4.13 -23.09 25.46
CA ILE A 536 -4.39 -24.20 24.53
C ILE A 536 -3.23 -25.20 24.54
N GLY A 537 -1.99 -24.69 24.53
CA GLY A 537 -0.77 -25.50 24.63
C GLY A 537 -0.75 -26.39 25.87
N GLU A 538 -1.06 -25.83 27.04
CA GLU A 538 -1.12 -26.54 28.30
C GLU A 538 -2.23 -27.60 28.33
N GLU A 539 -3.44 -27.24 27.91
CA GLU A 539 -4.62 -28.11 28.00
C GLU A 539 -4.59 -29.25 26.96
N LEU A 540 -3.86 -29.07 25.86
CA LEU A 540 -3.70 -30.08 24.80
C LEU A 540 -2.32 -30.75 24.80
N ASP A 541 -1.47 -30.46 25.77
CA ASP A 541 -0.09 -30.97 25.87
C ASP A 541 0.73 -30.72 24.59
N CYS A 542 0.58 -29.52 24.01
CA CYS A 542 1.26 -29.09 22.79
C CYS A 542 2.04 -27.77 22.95
N SER A 543 2.44 -27.41 24.17
CA SER A 543 3.19 -26.17 24.47
C SER A 543 4.47 -26.03 23.63
N ALA A 544 5.14 -27.13 23.28
CA ALA A 544 6.34 -27.13 22.44
C ALA A 544 6.09 -26.59 21.00
N LEU A 545 4.85 -26.65 20.50
CA LEU A 545 4.44 -26.08 19.21
C LEU A 545 3.92 -24.65 19.33
N VAL A 546 3.47 -24.27 20.54
CA VAL A 546 2.87 -22.96 20.80
C VAL A 546 3.92 -21.86 20.92
N GLU A 547 5.02 -22.09 21.64
CA GLU A 547 6.06 -21.05 21.82
C GLU A 547 6.66 -20.58 20.49
N PRO A 548 7.07 -21.45 19.55
CA PRO A 548 7.61 -20.99 18.27
C PRO A 548 6.61 -20.20 17.44
N LEU A 549 5.31 -20.54 17.52
CA LEU A 549 4.23 -19.83 16.84
C LEU A 549 4.01 -18.44 17.45
N ILE A 550 3.96 -18.34 18.78
CA ILE A 550 3.87 -17.06 19.49
C ILE A 550 5.07 -16.19 19.11
N ASP A 551 6.29 -16.71 19.20
CA ASP A 551 7.50 -15.97 18.87
C ASP A 551 7.51 -15.48 17.41
N GLN A 552 7.01 -16.29 16.48
CA GLN A 552 6.88 -15.90 15.08
C GLN A 552 5.87 -14.77 14.90
N GLU A 553 4.66 -14.91 15.45
CA GLU A 553 3.58 -13.92 15.30
C GLU A 553 3.91 -12.62 16.05
N MET A 554 4.51 -12.71 17.24
CA MET A 554 4.97 -11.55 18.02
C MET A 554 6.10 -10.81 17.35
N ARG A 555 7.07 -11.51 16.72
CA ARG A 555 8.10 -10.85 15.90
C ARG A 555 7.49 -10.10 14.72
N GLN A 556 6.50 -10.70 14.05
CA GLN A 556 5.79 -10.04 12.95
C GLN A 556 5.00 -8.82 13.44
N ALA A 557 4.32 -8.93 14.58
CA ALA A 557 3.60 -7.82 15.19
C ALA A 557 4.56 -6.69 15.62
N ALA A 558 5.65 -7.01 16.30
CA ALA A 558 6.67 -6.06 16.72
C ALA A 558 7.28 -5.31 15.52
N GLN A 559 7.66 -6.01 14.45
CA GLN A 559 8.17 -5.38 13.22
C GLN A 559 7.15 -4.46 12.52
N ARG A 560 5.86 -4.68 12.73
CA ARG A 560 4.79 -3.82 12.19
C ARG A 560 4.51 -2.61 13.09
N LEU A 561 4.72 -2.77 14.39
CA LEU A 561 4.39 -1.77 15.39
C LEU A 561 5.58 -0.91 15.84
N GLU A 562 6.81 -1.30 15.49
CA GLU A 562 8.06 -0.62 15.85
C GLU A 562 8.02 0.89 15.60
N TRP A 563 7.48 1.29 14.44
CA TRP A 563 7.33 2.69 14.06
C TRP A 563 5.94 3.25 14.39
N ALA A 564 4.89 2.42 14.40
CA ALA A 564 3.55 2.91 14.72
C ALA A 564 3.41 3.32 16.19
N ILE A 565 4.00 2.55 17.13
CA ILE A 565 3.86 2.78 18.58
C ILE A 565 4.44 4.14 19.00
N PRO A 566 5.72 4.47 18.73
CA PRO A 566 6.30 5.72 19.20
C PRO A 566 5.61 6.96 18.63
N PHE A 567 5.13 6.87 17.38
CA PHE A 567 4.56 8.01 16.68
C PHE A 567 3.07 8.22 16.98
N LEU A 568 2.28 7.14 17.07
CA LEU A 568 0.83 7.24 17.14
C LEU A 568 0.26 6.95 18.50
N PHE A 569 0.87 6.07 19.30
CA PHE A 569 0.22 5.54 20.50
C PHE A 569 0.92 6.00 21.78
N LEU A 570 2.25 6.01 21.79
CA LEU A 570 3.04 6.30 22.98
C LEU A 570 2.69 7.68 23.53
N ASN A 571 2.34 7.72 24.83
CA ASN A 571 1.95 8.93 25.56
C ASN A 571 0.69 9.64 25.05
N LYS A 572 -0.17 8.95 24.27
CA LYS A 572 -1.48 9.48 23.86
C LYS A 572 -2.58 9.02 24.82
N THR A 573 -3.64 9.81 24.91
CA THR A 573 -4.85 9.47 25.68
C THR A 573 -5.99 9.17 24.73
N ILE A 574 -6.51 7.95 24.75
CA ILE A 574 -7.61 7.49 23.88
C ILE A 574 -8.89 7.36 24.70
N ALA A 575 -9.95 8.04 24.28
CA ALA A 575 -11.28 7.88 24.87
C ALA A 575 -12.02 6.74 24.17
N VAL A 576 -12.50 5.75 24.94
CA VAL A 576 -13.23 4.58 24.39
C VAL A 576 -14.68 4.63 24.85
N ARG A 577 -15.62 4.67 23.88
CA ARG A 577 -17.07 4.64 24.14
C ARG A 577 -17.69 3.37 23.51
N GLY A 578 -18.24 2.47 24.33
CA GLY A 578 -18.86 1.22 23.86
C GLY A 578 -19.44 0.35 24.98
N GLY A 579 -20.07 -0.77 24.63
CA GLY A 579 -20.60 -1.73 25.61
C GLY A 579 -19.52 -2.29 26.55
N SER A 580 -19.88 -2.59 27.79
CA SER A 580 -18.93 -2.85 28.90
C SER A 580 -17.92 -3.98 28.68
N ARG A 581 -18.20 -4.92 27.77
CA ARG A 581 -17.29 -6.01 27.41
C ARG A 581 -16.26 -5.59 26.36
N VAL A 582 -16.68 -5.06 25.22
CA VAL A 582 -15.77 -4.68 24.12
C VAL A 582 -14.88 -3.50 24.52
N ALA A 583 -15.40 -2.54 25.27
CA ALA A 583 -14.62 -1.42 25.80
C ALA A 583 -13.49 -1.89 26.74
N ARG A 584 -13.72 -2.98 27.50
CA ARG A 584 -12.70 -3.58 28.37
C ARG A 584 -11.61 -4.29 27.57
N GLU A 585 -11.99 -5.02 26.52
CA GLU A 585 -11.02 -5.72 25.66
C GLU A 585 -10.16 -4.71 24.87
N LEU A 586 -10.76 -3.65 24.31
CA LEU A 586 -10.04 -2.58 23.61
C LEU A 586 -9.12 -1.80 24.56
N LYS A 587 -9.53 -1.59 25.82
CA LYS A 587 -8.68 -0.94 26.82
C LYS A 587 -7.35 -1.67 26.98
N GLY A 588 -7.39 -3.01 27.09
CA GLY A 588 -6.17 -3.82 27.21
C GLY A 588 -5.23 -3.64 26.03
N LEU A 589 -5.75 -3.71 24.80
CA LEU A 589 -4.97 -3.50 23.58
C LEU A 589 -4.35 -2.09 23.50
N ILE A 590 -5.07 -1.05 23.92
CA ILE A 590 -4.56 0.33 23.91
C ILE A 590 -3.44 0.51 24.94
N GLU A 591 -3.60 -0.05 26.14
CA GLU A 591 -2.56 -0.02 27.19
C GLU A 591 -1.32 -0.83 26.78
N GLU A 592 -1.49 -1.94 26.04
CA GLU A 592 -0.40 -2.75 25.49
C GLU A 592 0.54 -1.95 24.56
N VAL A 593 0.02 -0.94 23.84
CA VAL A 593 0.80 -0.09 22.92
C VAL A 593 1.29 1.21 23.58
N GLY A 594 1.22 1.33 24.90
CA GLY A 594 1.76 2.48 25.63
C GLY A 594 0.89 3.75 25.57
N ALA A 595 -0.37 3.62 25.17
CA ALA A 595 -1.37 4.68 25.26
C ALA A 595 -2.18 4.55 26.56
N SER A 596 -2.69 5.67 27.08
CA SER A 596 -3.59 5.68 28.23
C SER A 596 -5.05 5.73 27.79
N VAL A 597 -5.95 5.10 28.56
CA VAL A 597 -7.39 5.07 28.21
C VAL A 597 -8.19 5.93 29.18
N HIS A 598 -8.93 6.89 28.63
CA HIS A 598 -9.91 7.66 29.40
C HIS A 598 -11.30 7.03 29.24
N ALA A 599 -11.80 6.40 30.31
CA ALA A 599 -13.15 5.84 30.35
C ALA A 599 -14.15 6.93 30.78
N GLY A 600 -14.53 7.82 29.86
CA GLY A 600 -15.53 8.86 30.12
C GLY A 600 -16.94 8.27 30.31
N LYS A 601 -17.72 8.81 31.26
CA LYS A 601 -19.18 8.61 31.27
C LYS A 601 -19.78 9.41 30.11
N ALA A 602 -20.91 8.97 29.56
CA ALA A 602 -21.55 9.54 28.37
C ALA A 602 -21.94 11.05 28.43
N ALA A 603 -21.61 11.77 29.52
CA ALA A 603 -22.02 13.13 29.82
C ALA A 603 -20.87 14.17 29.81
N ASP A 604 -19.60 13.77 29.65
CA ASP A 604 -18.49 14.74 29.54
C ASP A 604 -18.43 15.30 28.11
N ALA A 605 -19.09 16.44 27.91
CA ALA A 605 -19.40 17.05 26.61
C ALA A 605 -18.25 17.84 25.94
N ASP A 606 -17.01 17.74 26.45
CA ASP A 606 -15.85 18.47 25.91
C ASP A 606 -14.77 17.58 25.29
N LEU A 607 -15.01 16.28 25.18
CA LEU A 607 -14.17 15.42 24.35
C LEU A 607 -14.58 15.68 22.89
N GLY A 608 -13.63 16.10 22.06
CA GLY A 608 -13.80 16.42 20.63
C GLY A 608 -14.46 15.30 19.80
N PRO A 609 -14.49 15.42 18.45
CA PRO A 609 -15.43 14.69 17.59
C PRO A 609 -15.62 13.22 18.01
N VAL A 610 -16.81 12.94 18.55
CA VAL A 610 -17.19 11.63 19.08
C VAL A 610 -17.32 10.67 17.90
N TRP A 611 -16.48 9.64 17.88
CA TRP A 611 -16.59 8.52 16.95
C TRP A 611 -18.00 7.92 16.98
N PRO A 612 -18.76 7.89 15.86
CA PRO A 612 -20.10 7.32 15.88
C PRO A 612 -20.02 5.81 16.08
N ALA A 613 -20.66 5.32 17.14
CA ALA A 613 -20.79 3.92 17.53
C ALA A 613 -21.68 3.08 16.57
N GLN A 614 -21.92 3.54 15.35
CA GLN A 614 -22.76 2.89 14.35
C GLN A 614 -21.93 2.53 13.11
N ARG A 615 -21.20 1.41 13.17
CA ARG A 615 -20.79 0.69 11.96
C ARG A 615 -21.64 -0.58 11.84
N PRO A 616 -22.56 -0.66 10.86
CA PRO A 616 -22.98 -1.93 10.30
C PRO A 616 -21.90 -2.40 9.32
N GLU A 617 -21.44 -3.64 9.49
CA GLU A 617 -20.73 -4.42 8.47
C GLU A 617 -19.37 -3.85 7.97
N THR A 618 -18.33 -3.91 8.82
CA THR A 618 -16.97 -4.11 8.29
C THR A 618 -16.93 -5.49 7.66
N LEU A 619 -16.93 -5.56 6.33
CA LEU A 619 -16.79 -6.84 5.64
C LEU A 619 -15.35 -7.35 5.84
N ALA A 620 -15.25 -8.64 6.16
CA ALA A 620 -14.08 -9.47 5.90
C ALA A 620 -12.80 -9.32 6.77
N ARG A 621 -12.81 -8.82 8.02
CA ARG A 621 -11.58 -8.76 8.87
C ARG A 621 -11.72 -9.39 10.25
N PRO A 622 -10.75 -10.19 10.73
CA PRO A 622 -10.81 -10.75 12.09
C PRO A 622 -10.55 -9.67 13.14
N TRP A 623 -11.18 -9.79 14.30
CA TRP A 623 -10.87 -9.00 15.51
C TRP A 623 -10.06 -9.80 16.53
N VAL A 624 -9.89 -11.10 16.28
CA VAL A 624 -9.18 -12.03 17.14
C VAL A 624 -7.80 -12.37 16.62
N GLY A 625 -6.95 -12.83 17.54
CA GLY A 625 -5.60 -13.25 17.23
C GLY A 625 -4.68 -12.06 16.95
N PHE A 626 -3.42 -12.36 16.64
CA PHE A 626 -2.42 -11.34 16.35
C PHE A 626 -2.84 -10.47 15.14
N ARG A 627 -3.45 -11.06 14.10
CA ARG A 627 -3.96 -10.30 12.96
C ARG A 627 -5.11 -9.39 13.34
N GLY A 628 -6.03 -9.84 14.19
CA GLY A 628 -7.14 -9.02 14.65
C GLY A 628 -6.69 -7.84 15.52
N ALA A 629 -5.69 -8.06 16.40
CA ALA A 629 -5.07 -6.98 17.16
C ALA A 629 -4.46 -5.92 16.22
N LEU A 630 -3.74 -6.34 15.18
CA LEU A 630 -3.19 -5.43 14.18
C LEU A 630 -4.29 -4.71 13.38
N CYS A 631 -5.39 -5.37 12.98
CA CYS A 631 -6.52 -4.72 12.31
C CYS A 631 -7.18 -3.65 13.19
N LEU A 632 -7.30 -3.89 14.49
CA LEU A 632 -7.85 -2.91 15.43
C LEU A 632 -6.90 -1.73 15.64
N LEU A 633 -5.60 -1.98 15.75
CA LEU A 633 -4.58 -0.92 15.83
C LEU A 633 -4.51 -0.11 14.53
N ASP A 634 -4.73 -0.74 13.38
CA ASP A 634 -4.80 -0.08 12.06
C ASP A 634 -5.95 0.93 11.99
N GLU A 635 -7.13 0.55 12.46
CA GLU A 635 -8.29 1.45 12.55
C GLU A 635 -8.03 2.61 13.51
N LEU A 636 -7.40 2.35 14.67
CA LEU A 636 -7.02 3.39 15.62
C LEU A 636 -5.98 4.34 15.04
N ALA A 637 -4.92 3.82 14.41
CA ALA A 637 -3.88 4.59 13.75
C ALA A 637 -4.46 5.54 12.70
N ASN A 638 -5.32 5.02 11.81
CA ASN A 638 -5.97 5.83 10.77
C ASN A 638 -6.88 6.91 11.37
N ALA A 639 -7.61 6.62 12.45
CA ALA A 639 -8.43 7.61 13.15
C ALA A 639 -7.58 8.71 13.83
N MET A 640 -6.43 8.36 14.41
CA MET A 640 -5.55 9.33 15.08
C MET A 640 -4.89 10.26 14.08
N THR A 641 -4.43 9.74 12.94
CA THR A 641 -3.87 10.55 11.86
C THR A 641 -4.92 11.51 11.28
N GLU A 642 -6.19 11.10 11.19
CA GLU A 642 -7.32 11.99 10.84
C GLU A 642 -7.45 13.16 11.83
N THR A 643 -7.32 12.93 13.14
CA THR A 643 -7.50 13.98 14.17
C THR A 643 -6.30 14.91 14.36
N MET A 644 -5.06 14.43 14.14
CA MET A 644 -3.86 15.25 14.36
C MET A 644 -3.66 16.35 13.31
N VAL A 645 -4.36 16.27 12.18
CA VAL A 645 -4.20 17.19 11.04
C VAL A 645 -5.48 17.99 10.76
N ALA A 646 -6.51 17.89 11.60
CA ALA A 646 -7.60 18.85 11.59
C ALA A 646 -6.99 20.26 11.74
N PRO A 647 -7.28 21.19 10.82
CA PRO A 647 -6.57 22.47 10.80
C PRO A 647 -6.81 23.18 12.12
N LEU A 648 -5.74 23.42 12.89
CA LEU A 648 -5.68 24.60 13.73
C LEU A 648 -5.86 25.77 12.75
N GLY A 649 -7.04 26.39 12.73
CA GLY A 649 -7.46 27.35 11.72
C GLY A 649 -6.48 28.53 11.55
N GLY A 650 -5.45 28.35 10.73
CA GLY A 650 -4.43 29.31 10.40
C GLY A 650 -3.94 29.06 8.98
N ASP A 651 -3.97 30.11 8.17
CA ASP A 651 -3.51 30.13 6.77
C ASP A 651 -2.09 29.56 6.61
N PRO A 652 -1.83 28.67 5.65
CA PRO A 652 -0.50 28.12 5.38
C PRO A 652 0.38 29.04 4.52
N VAL A 653 0.10 30.35 4.45
CA VAL A 653 0.78 31.29 3.51
C VAL A 653 1.88 32.14 4.18
N SER A 654 2.21 31.93 5.45
CA SER A 654 3.21 32.78 6.14
C SER A 654 4.34 32.02 6.84
N ALA A 655 4.99 31.09 6.14
CA ALA A 655 6.29 30.57 6.57
C ALA A 655 7.19 30.34 5.34
N GLU A 656 7.64 31.45 4.75
CA GLU A 656 8.97 31.55 4.10
C GLU A 656 10.01 31.98 5.14
#